data_AF-Q6GQW0-F1
#
_entry.id   AF-Q6GQW0-F1
#
_cell.length_a   1.000
_cell.length_b   1.000
_cell.length_c   1.000
_cell.angle_alpha   90.00
_cell.angle_beta   90.00
_cell.angle_gamma   90.00
#
_symmetry.space_group_name_H-M   'P 1'
#
loop_
_entity.id
_entity.type
_entity.pdbx_description
1 polymer ?
#
loop_
_entity_poly.entity_id
_entity_poly.type
_entity_poly.pdbx_seq_one_letter_code
_entity_poly.pdbx_strand_id
1 'polypeptide(L)'
;MARRGKKPVVRTLEDLTLDSGYGGAADSVRSSNLSLCCSDSHPASPYGGSCWPPLADSMHSRHNSFDTVNTALVEDSEGLDCAGQHCSRLLPDLDEVPWTLQELELLLLRSRDPRAGPAVPGSLPKDALAKLSMLVSRALVRIAKEAQRLSLRFAKCTKYEIQSAMEIVLSWGLAAHCTAAALAALSLYNMSSAGGDRLGRGKSARCGLTFSVGRVYRWMVDSRVALRIHEHAAIYLTACMESLFRDIYSRVLASGLPRSCSGPGPGSSSGSGPGPGSGPGAPAADKERETPGGGAASGGPCSAASSASGGSSCCAPPATAATAVPPTTATAAVAANHHHHHHTLHEAPKFTVETLEHTVNNDSEIWGLLQPYQHLICGKNASGVLSLPESLNLHRDPQRPSKPGELPMFSQSELRTIEQSLLATRVGSIAELSDLVSRAMHHLQPLNAKHHGNGTPMHHKQGALYWEPEALYTLCYFMHCPQMEWENPNVEPSKVNLQVERPFLVLPPLMEWIRVAVAHAGHRRSFSMDSDDVRQAARLLLPGVDCEPRQLKADDCFCASRKLDAVAIEAKFKQDLGFRMLNCGRTDLVKQAVSLLGPDGINTMSEQGMTPLMYACVRGDEAMVQMLLDAGADLNVEVVSTPHKYPSVHPETRHWTALTFAVLHGHIPVVQLLLDAGAKVEGSVEHGEENYSETPLQLAAAVGNFELVSLLLERGADPLIGTMYRNGISTTPQGDMNSFSQAAAHGHRNVFRKLLAQPEKEKSDILSLEEILAEGTDLAETAPPPLCASRNSKAKLRALREAMYHSAEHGYVDVTIDIRSIGVPWTLHTWLESLRIAFQQHRRPLIQCLLKEFKTIQEEEYTEELVTQGLPLMFEILKASKNEVISQQLCVIFTHCYGPYPIPKLTEIKRKQTSRLDPHFLNNKEMSDVTFLVEGRPFYAHKVLLFTASPRFKALLSSKPTNDNTCIEIGYVKYPIFQLVMQYLYYGGPESLLIKNNEIMELLSAAKFFQLEALQRHCEIICAKSINTDNCVDIYSHAKFLGVTELSAYCEGYFLKNMMVLIENEAFKQLLYDKNGEGAGQDVLQDLQRTLAIRIQSIHLSSSKGSVV
;
A
#
# COMPACT_ATOMS: atom_id res chain seq x y z
N MET A 1 -2.25 -41.03 -11.47
CA MET A 1 -2.70 -41.22 -12.87
C MET A 1 -3.81 -40.21 -13.18
N ALA A 2 -3.61 -39.39 -14.21
CA ALA A 2 -4.55 -38.45 -14.84
C ALA A 2 -5.43 -37.54 -13.96
N ARG A 3 -4.81 -36.55 -13.28
CA ARG A 3 -5.45 -35.22 -13.10
C ARG A 3 -4.65 -34.21 -13.92
N ARG A 4 -4.96 -34.14 -15.23
CA ARG A 4 -4.49 -33.07 -16.11
C ARG A 4 -5.00 -31.74 -15.56
N GLY A 5 -4.08 -30.79 -15.42
CA GLY A 5 -4.32 -29.48 -14.84
C GLY A 5 -5.48 -28.75 -15.52
N LYS A 6 -6.53 -28.51 -14.75
CA LYS A 6 -7.31 -27.29 -14.93
C LYS A 6 -6.34 -26.15 -14.59
N LYS A 7 -5.97 -25.33 -15.58
CA LYS A 7 -5.44 -24.00 -15.28
C LYS A 7 -6.43 -23.38 -14.28
N PRO A 8 -5.99 -22.79 -13.16
CA PRO A 8 -6.88 -21.93 -12.42
C PRO A 8 -7.23 -20.83 -13.42
N VAL A 9 -8.47 -20.87 -13.91
CA VAL A 9 -9.08 -19.66 -14.43
C VAL A 9 -9.11 -18.78 -13.20
N VAL A 10 -8.13 -17.89 -13.10
CA VAL A 10 -8.20 -16.76 -12.17
C VAL A 10 -9.55 -16.16 -12.51
N ARG A 11 -10.55 -16.31 -11.65
CA ARG A 11 -11.72 -15.46 -11.73
C ARG A 11 -11.19 -14.10 -11.28
N THR A 12 -10.51 -13.44 -12.20
CA THR A 12 -10.24 -12.02 -12.14
C THR A 12 -11.58 -11.34 -11.97
N LEU A 13 -11.58 -10.11 -11.51
CA LEU A 13 -12.73 -9.20 -11.43
C LEU A 13 -13.42 -9.04 -12.82
N GLU A 14 -13.95 -10.09 -13.43
CA GLU A 14 -14.69 -10.10 -14.70
C GLU A 14 -16.11 -9.60 -14.43
N ASP A 15 -16.64 -9.82 -13.22
CA ASP A 15 -17.86 -9.18 -12.69
C ASP A 15 -17.67 -7.70 -12.29
N LEU A 16 -16.48 -7.12 -12.55
CA LEU A 16 -16.27 -5.68 -12.56
C LEU A 16 -16.40 -5.04 -13.93
N THR A 17 -16.42 -5.83 -15.00
CA THR A 17 -16.84 -5.26 -16.27
C THR A 17 -18.28 -4.81 -16.06
N LEU A 18 -18.55 -3.53 -16.31
CA LEU A 18 -19.89 -2.97 -16.26
C LEU A 18 -20.76 -3.88 -17.14
N ASP A 19 -21.62 -4.68 -16.49
CA ASP A 19 -22.46 -5.72 -17.10
C ASP A 19 -23.02 -5.23 -18.44
N SER A 20 -22.62 -5.92 -19.52
CA SER A 20 -23.26 -5.97 -20.85
C SER A 20 -23.85 -4.67 -21.43
N GLY A 21 -23.05 -3.58 -21.52
CA GLY A 21 -23.45 -2.41 -22.31
C GLY A 21 -22.41 -1.31 -22.53
N TYR A 22 -21.38 -1.21 -21.68
CA TYR A 22 -20.55 0.01 -21.62
C TYR A 22 -19.03 -0.20 -21.82
N GLY A 23 -18.61 -1.37 -22.31
CA GLY A 23 -17.21 -1.70 -22.58
C GLY A 23 -16.83 -1.87 -24.06
N GLY A 24 -17.75 -1.56 -25.00
CA GLY A 24 -17.56 -1.81 -26.43
C GLY A 24 -18.08 -0.65 -27.28
N ALA A 25 -17.42 0.49 -27.24
CA ALA A 25 -17.66 1.61 -28.15
C ALA A 25 -16.37 1.98 -28.88
N ALA A 26 -15.80 1.01 -29.59
CA ALA A 26 -14.89 1.25 -30.71
C ALA A 26 -15.41 0.64 -32.03
N ASP A 27 -16.46 -0.20 -32.01
CA ASP A 27 -16.95 -0.92 -33.21
C ASP A 27 -18.47 -0.81 -33.46
N SER A 28 -19.12 0.30 -33.08
CA SER A 28 -20.51 0.57 -33.49
C SER A 28 -20.69 2.00 -34.01
N VAL A 29 -19.95 2.32 -35.07
CA VAL A 29 -20.33 3.38 -36.01
C VAL A 29 -21.17 2.73 -37.13
N ARG A 30 -22.36 2.25 -36.77
CA ARG A 30 -23.39 1.89 -37.75
C ARG A 30 -24.71 2.57 -37.36
N SER A 31 -24.93 3.69 -38.05
CA SER A 31 -26.22 4.00 -38.67
C SER A 31 -27.40 4.30 -37.74
N SER A 32 -27.44 5.50 -37.19
CA SER A 32 -28.71 6.21 -36.96
C SER A 32 -28.78 7.43 -37.88
N ASN A 33 -29.12 7.14 -39.14
CA ASN A 33 -29.66 8.11 -40.08
C ASN A 33 -30.92 8.73 -39.48
N LEU A 34 -30.84 9.97 -38.99
CA LEU A 34 -32.04 10.80 -38.82
C LEU A 34 -32.42 11.33 -40.20
N SER A 35 -33.28 10.58 -40.87
CA SER A 35 -34.04 11.06 -42.02
C SER A 35 -35.00 12.16 -41.55
N LEU A 36 -34.68 13.40 -41.87
CA LEU A 36 -35.67 14.47 -41.97
C LEU A 36 -36.09 14.54 -43.45
N CYS A 37 -37.23 13.94 -43.76
CA CYS A 37 -37.95 14.14 -45.01
C CYS A 37 -39.44 14.29 -44.71
N CYS A 38 -39.91 15.53 -44.88
CA CYS A 38 -41.15 15.95 -45.52
C CYS A 38 -42.39 15.04 -45.41
N SER A 39 -43.49 15.60 -44.91
CA SER A 39 -44.74 15.66 -45.70
C SER A 39 -45.66 16.78 -45.21
N ASP A 40 -46.22 17.45 -46.21
CA ASP A 40 -46.97 18.71 -46.24
C ASP A 40 -48.41 18.67 -45.69
N SER A 41 -48.98 19.88 -45.60
CA SER A 41 -50.39 20.29 -45.84
C SER A 41 -51.31 20.33 -44.60
N HIS A 42 -52.05 21.40 -44.23
CA HIS A 42 -52.61 22.58 -44.91
C HIS A 42 -53.04 23.70 -43.87
N PRO A 43 -53.53 24.90 -44.28
CA PRO A 43 -53.23 26.20 -43.64
C PRO A 43 -54.38 26.97 -42.96
N ALA A 44 -54.00 28.07 -42.27
CA ALA A 44 -54.67 29.37 -42.05
C ALA A 44 -55.84 29.51 -41.04
N SER A 45 -55.61 30.29 -39.96
CA SER A 45 -56.23 31.62 -39.68
C SER A 45 -55.85 32.19 -38.28
N PRO A 46 -55.73 33.53 -38.07
CA PRO A 46 -55.15 34.16 -36.88
C PRO A 46 -56.19 34.81 -35.92
N TYR A 47 -55.71 35.62 -34.95
CA TYR A 47 -56.36 36.33 -33.81
C TYR A 47 -56.36 35.53 -32.48
N GLY A 48 -55.86 36.01 -31.33
CA GLY A 48 -55.25 37.26 -30.90
C GLY A 48 -55.19 37.29 -29.36
N GLY A 49 -54.21 37.98 -28.77
CA GLY A 49 -54.33 38.52 -27.40
C GLY A 49 -53.40 38.00 -26.30
N SER A 50 -52.46 38.89 -25.92
CA SER A 50 -51.85 39.10 -24.59
C SER A 50 -50.98 38.01 -23.94
N CYS A 51 -49.70 38.40 -23.82
CA CYS A 51 -48.55 37.73 -23.20
C CYS A 51 -48.66 37.50 -21.68
N TRP A 52 -47.83 36.55 -21.23
CA TRP A 52 -47.45 36.08 -19.89
C TRP A 52 -48.31 34.95 -19.30
N PRO A 53 -47.77 33.71 -19.34
CA PRO A 53 -47.71 32.87 -18.14
C PRO A 53 -46.32 32.17 -17.96
N PRO A 54 -46.06 31.52 -16.81
CA PRO A 54 -44.76 31.47 -16.14
C PRO A 54 -43.80 30.36 -16.61
N LEU A 55 -42.49 30.59 -16.43
CA LEU A 55 -41.42 29.60 -16.53
C LEU A 55 -41.62 28.47 -15.50
N ALA A 56 -42.26 27.38 -15.92
CA ALA A 56 -42.16 26.08 -15.30
C ALA A 56 -42.69 25.03 -16.29
N ASP A 57 -41.87 24.66 -17.28
CA ASP A 57 -41.97 23.39 -18.00
C ASP A 57 -40.84 23.27 -19.04
N SER A 58 -39.72 22.68 -18.64
CA SER A 58 -38.72 22.11 -19.55
C SER A 58 -37.78 21.16 -18.80
N MET A 59 -38.33 20.07 -18.26
CA MET A 59 -37.56 18.87 -17.89
C MET A 59 -38.15 17.62 -18.56
N HIS A 60 -38.47 17.73 -19.85
CA HIS A 60 -38.86 16.59 -20.69
C HIS A 60 -38.04 16.61 -21.98
N SER A 61 -36.71 16.47 -21.86
CA SER A 61 -35.89 15.96 -22.97
C SER A 61 -35.90 14.44 -22.89
N ARG A 62 -36.92 13.85 -23.52
CA ARG A 62 -36.89 12.45 -23.95
C ARG A 62 -35.74 12.34 -24.95
N HIS A 63 -34.75 11.51 -24.65
CA HIS A 63 -33.98 10.62 -25.55
C HIS A 63 -32.82 10.05 -24.73
N ASN A 64 -32.97 8.82 -24.23
CA ASN A 64 -31.94 7.77 -24.26
C ASN A 64 -32.52 6.44 -23.73
N SER A 65 -32.56 5.48 -24.66
CA SER A 65 -32.68 4.02 -24.52
C SER A 65 -33.42 3.44 -23.31
N PHE A 66 -34.67 3.02 -23.55
CA PHE A 66 -35.24 1.87 -22.85
C PHE A 66 -34.55 0.61 -23.37
N ASP A 67 -33.60 0.07 -22.61
CA ASP A 67 -33.23 -1.34 -22.69
C ASP A 67 -33.31 -1.97 -21.30
N THR A 68 -34.47 -2.58 -21.07
CA THR A 68 -34.70 -3.87 -20.41
C THR A 68 -33.70 -4.33 -19.35
N VAL A 69 -34.02 -4.11 -18.08
CA VAL A 69 -33.58 -5.02 -17.01
C VAL A 69 -34.81 -5.53 -16.27
N ASN A 70 -35.06 -6.82 -16.45
CA ASN A 70 -36.03 -7.65 -15.74
C ASN A 70 -36.11 -7.32 -14.24
N THR A 71 -37.22 -6.75 -13.80
CA THR A 71 -37.78 -7.03 -12.47
C THR A 71 -38.99 -7.93 -12.68
N ALA A 72 -38.72 -9.23 -12.87
CA ALA A 72 -39.75 -10.24 -12.72
C ALA A 72 -40.15 -10.28 -11.24
N LEU A 73 -41.23 -9.58 -10.91
CA LEU A 73 -42.06 -9.87 -9.76
C LEU A 73 -42.75 -11.20 -10.04
N VAL A 74 -42.38 -12.23 -9.28
CA VAL A 74 -43.21 -13.42 -9.13
C VAL A 74 -44.13 -13.13 -7.95
N GLU A 75 -45.38 -12.77 -8.26
CA GLU A 75 -46.49 -12.87 -7.32
C GLU A 75 -46.98 -14.33 -7.28
N ASP A 76 -47.56 -14.70 -6.14
CA ASP A 76 -48.25 -15.95 -5.80
C ASP A 76 -47.41 -17.13 -5.25
N SER A 77 -47.20 -17.15 -3.93
CA SER A 77 -47.82 -18.19 -3.07
C SER A 77 -47.48 -17.99 -1.58
N GLU A 78 -48.50 -18.21 -0.76
CA GLU A 78 -48.61 -17.99 0.69
C GLU A 78 -47.64 -18.85 1.54
N GLY A 79 -47.21 -18.30 2.69
CA GLY A 79 -46.88 -19.10 3.87
C GLY A 79 -45.48 -18.93 4.47
N LEU A 80 -45.44 -18.21 5.61
CA LEU A 80 -44.54 -18.38 6.77
C LEU A 80 -43.02 -18.12 6.64
N ASP A 81 -42.58 -17.12 7.43
CA ASP A 81 -41.33 -17.05 8.21
C ASP A 81 -39.97 -17.34 7.54
N CYS A 82 -39.33 -16.31 6.95
CA CYS A 82 -37.87 -16.16 6.74
C CYS A 82 -37.54 -14.67 6.41
N ALA A 83 -36.74 -13.93 7.16
CA ALA A 83 -35.28 -13.84 7.02
C ALA A 83 -34.77 -13.62 5.57
N GLY A 84 -34.47 -12.36 5.25
CA GLY A 84 -33.42 -11.84 4.33
C GLY A 84 -33.13 -12.52 2.99
N GLN A 85 -33.58 -11.92 1.87
CA GLN A 85 -32.86 -12.04 0.57
C GLN A 85 -33.32 -11.13 -0.57
N HIS A 86 -34.04 -10.04 -0.30
CA HIS A 86 -34.56 -9.17 -1.36
C HIS A 86 -34.02 -7.74 -1.21
N CYS A 87 -33.33 -7.24 -2.25
CA CYS A 87 -32.90 -5.86 -2.52
C CYS A 87 -31.43 -5.41 -2.32
N SER A 88 -30.41 -6.28 -2.16
CA SER A 88 -29.01 -5.80 -2.23
C SER A 88 -28.06 -6.75 -2.97
N ARG A 89 -27.48 -6.26 -4.06
CA ARG A 89 -26.34 -6.92 -4.75
C ARG A 89 -25.15 -6.97 -3.79
N LEU A 90 -24.52 -8.13 -3.66
CA LEU A 90 -23.33 -8.33 -2.83
C LEU A 90 -22.07 -7.84 -3.57
N LEU A 91 -21.06 -7.44 -2.80
CA LEU A 91 -19.71 -7.21 -3.30
C LEU A 91 -19.13 -8.53 -3.82
N PRO A 92 -18.37 -8.51 -4.93
CA PRO A 92 -17.61 -9.67 -5.36
C PRO A 92 -16.60 -10.06 -4.28
N ASP A 93 -16.56 -11.34 -3.94
CA ASP A 93 -15.50 -11.90 -3.10
C ASP A 93 -14.20 -12.01 -3.91
N LEU A 94 -13.07 -11.64 -3.29
CA LEU A 94 -11.75 -11.79 -3.90
C LEU A 94 -11.22 -13.21 -3.70
N ASP A 95 -11.03 -13.94 -4.80
CA ASP A 95 -10.39 -15.27 -4.79
C ASP A 95 -8.91 -15.16 -4.34
N GLU A 96 -8.20 -14.10 -4.75
CA GLU A 96 -6.81 -13.84 -4.36
C GLU A 96 -6.61 -12.38 -3.94
N VAL A 97 -6.06 -12.18 -2.74
CA VAL A 97 -5.65 -10.87 -2.21
C VAL A 97 -4.14 -10.64 -2.42
N PRO A 98 -3.68 -9.39 -2.58
CA PRO A 98 -2.27 -9.10 -2.89
C PRO A 98 -1.32 -9.20 -1.68
N TRP A 99 -1.76 -9.70 -0.54
CA TRP A 99 -0.95 -9.91 0.66
C TRP A 99 -1.10 -11.34 1.19
N THR A 100 -0.11 -11.79 1.95
CA THR A 100 -0.14 -13.08 2.65
C THR A 100 -0.49 -12.90 4.13
N LEU A 101 -1.03 -13.94 4.76
CA LEU A 101 -1.28 -13.91 6.21
C LEU A 101 0.00 -13.73 7.03
N GLN A 102 1.14 -14.19 6.51
CA GLN A 102 2.43 -14.02 7.16
C GLN A 102 2.91 -12.56 7.11
N GLU A 103 2.75 -11.89 5.97
CA GLU A 103 3.03 -10.45 5.86
C GLU A 103 2.10 -9.64 6.79
N LEU A 104 0.83 -10.04 6.89
CA LEU A 104 -0.13 -9.41 7.82
C LEU A 104 0.28 -9.60 9.28
N GLU A 105 0.69 -10.81 9.67
CA GLU A 105 1.18 -11.06 11.04
C GLU A 105 2.40 -10.19 11.36
N LEU A 106 3.37 -10.11 10.43
CA LEU A 106 4.55 -9.27 10.57
C LEU A 106 4.20 -7.78 10.70
N LEU A 107 3.24 -7.31 9.90
CA LEU A 107 2.74 -5.93 9.94
C LEU A 107 2.17 -5.58 11.32
N LEU A 108 1.32 -6.45 11.87
CA LEU A 108 0.67 -6.19 13.16
C LEU A 108 1.63 -6.34 14.34
N LEU A 109 2.58 -7.28 14.28
CA LEU A 109 3.62 -7.40 15.30
C LEU A 109 4.52 -6.16 15.38
N ARG A 110 4.85 -5.52 14.23
CA ARG A 110 5.60 -4.25 14.18
C ARG A 110 4.84 -3.07 14.78
N SER A 111 3.51 -3.12 14.81
CA SER A 111 2.68 -2.06 15.39
C SER A 111 2.60 -2.11 16.93
N ARG A 112 3.15 -3.16 17.56
CA ARG A 112 3.13 -3.31 19.01
C ARG A 112 4.14 -2.34 19.64
N ASP A 113 3.66 -1.52 20.56
CA ASP A 113 4.45 -0.48 21.23
C ASP A 113 5.70 -1.12 21.89
N PRO A 114 6.93 -0.72 21.53
CA PRO A 114 8.16 -1.29 22.09
C PRO A 114 8.31 -1.09 23.61
N ARG A 115 7.44 -0.27 24.21
CA ARG A 115 7.37 -0.05 25.67
C ARG A 115 6.57 -1.12 26.43
N ALA A 116 5.75 -1.91 25.74
CA ALA A 116 5.23 -3.14 26.34
C ALA A 116 6.41 -4.09 26.49
N GLY A 117 6.76 -4.49 27.72
CA GLY A 117 7.95 -5.31 28.03
C GLY A 117 8.04 -6.60 27.19
N PRO A 118 9.13 -7.38 27.32
CA PRO A 118 9.36 -8.58 26.50
C PRO A 118 8.34 -9.68 26.85
N ALA A 119 7.12 -9.54 26.36
CA ALA A 119 6.16 -10.61 26.30
C ALA A 119 6.64 -11.59 25.22
N VAL A 120 6.63 -12.88 25.57
CA VAL A 120 6.96 -14.02 24.71
C VAL A 120 6.46 -13.79 23.28
N PRO A 121 7.25 -14.12 22.23
CA PRO A 121 6.82 -14.01 20.84
C PRO A 121 5.66 -14.98 20.58
N GLY A 122 4.46 -14.60 21.00
CA GLY A 122 3.23 -15.32 20.74
C GLY A 122 2.75 -14.96 19.35
N SER A 123 2.64 -15.97 18.48
CA SER A 123 1.96 -15.85 17.19
C SER A 123 0.55 -15.32 17.39
N LEU A 124 0.10 -14.42 16.51
CA LEU A 124 -1.28 -13.97 16.52
C LEU A 124 -2.22 -15.12 16.10
N PRO A 125 -3.43 -15.21 16.65
CA PRO A 125 -4.36 -16.28 16.28
C PRO A 125 -4.72 -16.20 14.79
N LYS A 126 -4.41 -17.27 14.05
CA LYS A 126 -4.54 -17.34 12.58
C LYS A 126 -5.97 -17.08 12.10
N ASP A 127 -6.97 -17.55 12.85
CA ASP A 127 -8.38 -17.37 12.49
C ASP A 127 -8.78 -15.89 12.56
N ALA A 128 -8.28 -15.14 13.54
CA ALA A 128 -8.52 -13.71 13.67
C ALA A 128 -7.80 -12.91 12.56
N LEU A 129 -6.58 -13.31 12.19
CA LEU A 129 -5.86 -12.73 11.04
C LEU A 129 -6.60 -12.98 9.73
N ALA A 130 -7.08 -14.21 9.50
CA ALA A 130 -7.83 -14.58 8.31
C ALA A 130 -9.15 -13.80 8.22
N LYS A 131 -9.87 -13.67 9.34
CA LYS A 131 -11.09 -12.84 9.42
C LYS A 131 -10.78 -11.39 9.10
N LEU A 132 -9.75 -10.80 9.70
CA LEU A 132 -9.36 -9.41 9.46
C LEU A 132 -8.97 -9.19 7.98
N SER A 133 -8.19 -10.12 7.40
CA SER A 133 -7.84 -10.10 5.97
C SER A 133 -9.08 -10.11 5.08
N MET A 134 -10.07 -10.95 5.38
CA MET A 134 -11.34 -11.02 4.63
C MET A 134 -12.18 -9.74 4.79
N LEU A 135 -12.19 -9.13 5.98
CA LEU A 135 -12.91 -7.87 6.16
C LEU A 135 -12.25 -6.73 5.37
N VAL A 136 -10.93 -6.58 5.47
CA VAL A 136 -10.19 -5.50 4.77
C VAL A 136 -10.16 -5.71 3.25
N SER A 137 -10.24 -6.95 2.76
CA SER A 137 -10.35 -7.21 1.32
C SER A 137 -11.60 -6.57 0.71
N ARG A 138 -12.70 -6.43 1.47
CA ARG A 138 -13.89 -5.69 1.02
C ARG A 138 -13.60 -4.20 0.85
N ALA A 139 -12.84 -3.60 1.75
CA ALA A 139 -12.39 -2.21 1.61
C ALA A 139 -11.49 -2.03 0.37
N LEU A 140 -10.60 -2.98 0.10
CA LEU A 140 -9.79 -3.00 -1.12
C LEU A 140 -10.66 -3.01 -2.39
N VAL A 141 -11.66 -3.90 -2.46
CA VAL A 141 -12.57 -3.97 -3.62
C VAL A 141 -13.30 -2.64 -3.83
N ARG A 142 -13.79 -2.01 -2.77
CA ARG A 142 -14.47 -0.72 -2.85
C ARG A 142 -13.56 0.37 -3.39
N ILE A 143 -12.35 0.52 -2.82
CA ILE A 143 -11.38 1.52 -3.27
C ILE A 143 -10.96 1.25 -4.72
N ALA A 144 -10.74 -0.01 -5.10
CA ALA A 144 -10.35 -0.37 -6.46
C ALA A 144 -11.47 -0.10 -7.48
N LYS A 145 -12.74 -0.38 -7.15
CA LYS A 145 -13.91 -0.04 -7.98
C LYS A 145 -14.01 1.46 -8.22
N GLU A 146 -13.86 2.26 -7.17
CA GLU A 146 -13.91 3.72 -7.32
C GLU A 146 -12.71 4.25 -8.09
N ALA A 147 -11.50 3.75 -7.82
CA ALA A 147 -10.31 4.11 -8.59
C ALA A 147 -10.48 3.77 -10.07
N GLN A 148 -11.05 2.62 -10.39
CA GLN A 148 -11.34 2.22 -11.77
C GLN A 148 -12.30 3.20 -12.45
N ARG A 149 -13.39 3.58 -11.79
CA ARG A 149 -14.36 4.54 -12.33
C ARG A 149 -13.75 5.91 -12.54
N LEU A 150 -12.94 6.39 -11.61
CA LEU A 150 -12.23 7.68 -11.73
C LEU A 150 -11.20 7.65 -12.86
N SER A 151 -10.51 6.53 -13.02
CA SER A 151 -9.51 6.33 -14.08
C SER A 151 -10.07 6.32 -15.50
N LEU A 152 -11.38 6.13 -15.70
CA LEU A 152 -11.97 6.11 -17.06
C LEU A 152 -11.82 7.44 -17.82
N ARG A 153 -11.76 8.58 -17.13
CA ARG A 153 -11.64 9.90 -17.77
C ARG A 153 -10.35 10.07 -18.56
N PHE A 154 -9.27 9.47 -18.06
CA PHE A 154 -7.93 9.57 -18.65
C PHE A 154 -7.30 8.19 -18.90
N ALA A 155 -8.08 7.11 -18.85
CA ALA A 155 -7.64 5.70 -18.98
C ALA A 155 -6.41 5.29 -18.13
N LYS A 156 -6.07 6.08 -17.11
CA LYS A 156 -4.86 5.97 -16.29
C LYS A 156 -5.20 6.04 -14.81
N CYS A 157 -4.59 5.16 -14.02
CA CYS A 157 -4.66 5.17 -12.57
C CYS A 157 -3.35 5.67 -11.98
N THR A 158 -3.41 6.80 -11.29
CA THR A 158 -2.27 7.43 -10.61
C THR A 158 -2.55 7.54 -9.11
N LYS A 159 -1.64 8.18 -8.37
CA LYS A 159 -1.85 8.46 -6.95
C LYS A 159 -3.10 9.32 -6.71
N TYR A 160 -3.52 10.14 -7.68
CA TYR A 160 -4.66 11.04 -7.53
C TYR A 160 -5.99 10.28 -7.56
N GLU A 161 -6.15 9.33 -8.48
CA GLU A 161 -7.35 8.47 -8.54
C GLU A 161 -7.46 7.61 -7.29
N ILE A 162 -6.33 7.04 -6.81
CA ILE A 162 -6.32 6.25 -5.57
C ILE A 162 -6.64 7.12 -4.35
N GLN A 163 -6.05 8.32 -4.24
CA GLN A 163 -6.33 9.23 -3.13
C GLN A 163 -7.81 9.65 -3.11
N SER A 164 -8.37 10.04 -4.27
CA SER A 164 -9.79 10.39 -4.35
C SER A 164 -10.70 9.20 -4.07
N ALA A 165 -10.35 7.99 -4.53
CA ALA A 165 -11.08 6.78 -4.17
C ALA A 165 -11.06 6.50 -2.67
N MET A 166 -9.94 6.76 -1.98
CA MET A 166 -9.85 6.65 -0.53
C MET A 166 -10.76 7.68 0.16
N GLU A 167 -10.79 8.93 -0.29
CA GLU A 167 -11.66 9.98 0.26
C GLU A 167 -13.16 9.70 0.02
N ILE A 168 -13.49 9.05 -1.10
CA ILE A 168 -14.85 8.62 -1.46
C ILE A 168 -15.32 7.43 -0.60
N VAL A 169 -14.45 6.45 -0.35
CA VAL A 169 -14.83 5.19 0.31
C VAL A 169 -14.66 5.23 1.83
N LEU A 170 -13.63 5.91 2.34
CA LEU A 170 -13.28 5.93 3.77
C LEU A 170 -13.90 7.15 4.48
N SER A 171 -14.09 7.05 5.80
CA SER A 171 -14.42 8.21 6.63
C SER A 171 -13.30 9.25 6.58
N TRP A 172 -13.58 10.52 6.91
CA TRP A 172 -12.54 11.57 6.87
C TRP A 172 -11.30 11.24 7.71
N GLY A 173 -11.48 10.72 8.92
CA GLY A 173 -10.36 10.32 9.78
C GLY A 173 -9.49 9.25 9.14
N LEU A 174 -10.11 8.16 8.67
CA LEU A 174 -9.42 7.04 8.02
C LEU A 174 -8.74 7.46 6.70
N ALA A 175 -9.43 8.25 5.86
CA ALA A 175 -8.88 8.76 4.61
C ALA A 175 -7.64 9.64 4.86
N ALA A 176 -7.68 10.52 5.86
CA ALA A 176 -6.57 11.39 6.22
C ALA A 176 -5.35 10.59 6.71
N HIS A 177 -5.57 9.61 7.60
CA HIS A 177 -4.50 8.72 8.07
C HIS A 177 -3.88 7.91 6.94
N CYS A 178 -4.70 7.28 6.11
CA CYS A 178 -4.22 6.48 4.99
C CYS A 178 -3.48 7.34 3.95
N THR A 179 -3.94 8.57 3.69
CA THR A 179 -3.27 9.51 2.77
C THR A 179 -1.92 9.97 3.35
N ALA A 180 -1.85 10.25 4.65
CA ALA A 180 -0.59 10.59 5.32
C ALA A 180 0.41 9.43 5.27
N ALA A 181 -0.04 8.20 5.49
CA ALA A 181 0.79 7.00 5.37
C ALA A 181 1.29 6.81 3.92
N ALA A 182 0.42 6.99 2.93
CA ALA A 182 0.78 6.91 1.51
C ALA A 182 1.81 7.98 1.10
N LEU A 183 1.64 9.23 1.55
CA LEU A 183 2.60 10.31 1.32
C LEU A 183 3.95 10.03 1.97
N ALA A 184 3.98 9.49 3.19
CA ALA A 184 5.22 9.10 3.86
C ALA A 184 5.95 8.00 3.08
N ALA A 185 5.23 6.96 2.65
CA ALA A 185 5.78 5.86 1.86
C ALA A 185 6.34 6.34 0.50
N LEU A 186 5.61 7.21 -0.20
CA LEU A 186 6.07 7.80 -1.46
C LEU A 186 7.31 8.70 -1.24
N SER A 187 7.37 9.44 -0.13
CA SER A 187 8.53 10.27 0.20
C SER A 187 9.78 9.42 0.42
N LEU A 188 9.66 8.32 1.16
CA LEU A 188 10.76 7.36 1.36
C LEU A 188 11.22 6.74 0.04
N TYR A 189 10.27 6.40 -0.84
CA TYR A 189 10.57 5.86 -2.18
C TYR A 189 11.40 6.83 -3.02
N ASN A 190 11.00 8.11 -3.02
CA ASN A 190 11.68 9.17 -3.76
C ASN A 190 13.07 9.47 -3.20
N MET A 191 13.23 9.50 -1.88
CA MET A 191 14.53 9.71 -1.22
C MET A 191 15.49 8.54 -1.47
N SER A 192 14.96 7.30 -1.50
CA SER A 192 15.76 6.10 -1.79
C SER A 192 16.28 6.06 -3.23
N SER A 193 15.69 6.81 -4.16
CA SER A 193 16.15 6.87 -5.55
C SER A 193 17.47 7.64 -5.74
N ALA A 194 17.92 8.41 -4.75
CA ALA A 194 19.11 9.26 -4.88
C ALA A 194 20.45 8.49 -4.73
N GLY A 195 20.44 7.30 -4.12
CA GLY A 195 21.62 6.43 -4.03
C GLY A 195 21.71 5.49 -5.24
N GLY A 196 22.90 5.27 -5.79
CA GLY A 196 23.16 4.48 -7.01
C GLY A 196 22.73 3.00 -7.01
N ASP A 197 21.98 2.57 -6.01
CA ASP A 197 21.52 1.20 -5.74
C ASP A 197 19.99 1.05 -5.93
N ARG A 198 19.39 1.83 -6.84
CA ARG A 198 17.92 1.88 -7.06
C ARG A 198 17.32 0.52 -7.48
N LEU A 199 18.08 -0.26 -8.26
CA LEU A 199 17.67 -1.55 -8.83
C LEU A 199 18.09 -2.76 -7.96
N GLY A 200 18.79 -2.51 -6.85
CA GLY A 200 19.28 -3.54 -5.94
C GLY A 200 18.32 -3.87 -4.78
N ARG A 201 17.22 -3.12 -4.63
CA ARG A 201 16.22 -3.31 -3.56
C ARG A 201 14.80 -3.24 -4.10
N GLY A 202 13.91 -4.06 -3.53
CA GLY A 202 12.48 -4.04 -3.86
C GLY A 202 11.78 -2.73 -3.52
N LYS A 203 10.70 -2.41 -4.22
CA LYS A 203 9.97 -1.14 -4.05
C LYS A 203 9.41 -1.02 -2.63
N SER A 204 8.89 -2.12 -2.10
CA SER A 204 8.32 -2.20 -0.75
C SER A 204 9.35 -1.83 0.33
N ALA A 205 10.57 -2.35 0.21
CA ALA A 205 11.67 -2.02 1.13
C ALA A 205 12.06 -0.53 1.05
N ARG A 206 12.06 0.04 -0.16
CA ARG A 206 12.34 1.47 -0.40
C ARG A 206 11.24 2.39 0.13
N CYS A 207 10.00 1.91 0.19
CA CYS A 207 8.87 2.62 0.78
C CYS A 207 8.75 2.44 2.31
N GLY A 208 9.51 1.52 2.91
CA GLY A 208 9.31 1.12 4.31
C GLY A 208 8.00 0.35 4.54
N LEU A 209 7.47 -0.29 3.50
CA LEU A 209 6.24 -1.08 3.53
C LEU A 209 6.57 -2.57 3.74
N THR A 210 5.67 -3.27 4.43
CA THR A 210 5.72 -4.70 4.71
C THR A 210 5.06 -5.52 3.59
N PHE A 211 3.97 -5.03 3.01
CA PHE A 211 3.29 -5.65 1.87
C PHE A 211 4.04 -5.38 0.57
N SER A 212 3.99 -6.36 -0.34
CA SER A 212 4.64 -6.24 -1.65
C SER A 212 3.91 -5.26 -2.56
N VAL A 213 4.53 -4.09 -2.79
CA VAL A 213 4.08 -3.08 -3.76
C VAL A 213 4.00 -3.70 -5.17
N GLY A 214 4.96 -4.56 -5.53
CA GLY A 214 4.95 -5.28 -6.79
C GLY A 214 3.76 -6.22 -6.96
N ARG A 215 3.37 -6.94 -5.89
CA ARG A 215 2.18 -7.81 -5.90
C ARG A 215 0.88 -7.01 -6.00
N VAL A 216 0.79 -5.87 -5.30
CA VAL A 216 -0.35 -4.96 -5.41
C VAL A 216 -0.42 -4.35 -6.82
N TYR A 217 0.71 -3.94 -7.39
CA TYR A 217 0.77 -3.44 -8.77
C TYR A 217 0.25 -4.49 -9.75
N ARG A 218 0.77 -5.72 -9.65
CA ARG A 218 0.32 -6.84 -10.48
C ARG A 218 -1.18 -7.09 -10.32
N TRP A 219 -1.66 -7.12 -9.09
CA TRP A 219 -3.08 -7.30 -8.80
C TRP A 219 -3.95 -6.20 -9.41
N MET A 220 -3.50 -4.94 -9.40
CA MET A 220 -4.22 -3.85 -10.06
C MET A 220 -4.30 -4.05 -11.58
N VAL A 221 -3.23 -4.53 -12.22
CA VAL A 221 -3.18 -4.83 -13.66
C VAL A 221 -4.11 -6.01 -13.98
N ASP A 222 -3.96 -7.12 -13.26
CA ASP A 222 -4.75 -8.35 -13.47
C ASP A 222 -6.25 -8.10 -13.19
N SER A 223 -6.57 -7.20 -12.24
CA SER A 223 -7.95 -6.77 -11.93
C SER A 223 -8.48 -5.65 -12.83
N ARG A 224 -7.68 -5.17 -13.81
CA ARG A 224 -8.04 -4.11 -14.76
C ARG A 224 -8.57 -2.83 -14.10
N VAL A 225 -7.89 -2.38 -13.04
CA VAL A 225 -8.23 -1.09 -12.39
C VAL A 225 -8.11 0.07 -13.38
N ALA A 226 -7.10 0.05 -14.26
CA ALA A 226 -7.03 0.95 -15.41
C ALA A 226 -6.20 0.31 -16.52
N LEU A 227 -6.28 0.87 -17.74
CA LEU A 227 -5.43 0.46 -18.85
C LEU A 227 -3.94 0.74 -18.55
N ARG A 228 -3.66 1.89 -17.91
CA ARG A 228 -2.32 2.30 -17.47
C ARG A 228 -2.28 2.46 -15.96
N ILE A 229 -1.41 1.74 -15.26
CA ILE A 229 -1.24 1.89 -13.79
C ILE A 229 0.12 2.51 -13.47
N HIS A 230 0.12 3.71 -12.91
CA HIS A 230 1.33 4.38 -12.46
C HIS A 230 1.85 3.73 -11.17
N GLU A 231 3.18 3.66 -10.99
CA GLU A 231 3.75 2.99 -9.80
C GLU A 231 3.37 3.67 -8.48
N HIS A 232 3.22 5.00 -8.49
CA HIS A 232 2.74 5.75 -7.33
C HIS A 232 1.33 5.34 -6.89
N ALA A 233 0.48 4.88 -7.82
CA ALA A 233 -0.86 4.39 -7.50
C ALA A 233 -0.77 3.12 -6.65
N ALA A 234 0.10 2.18 -7.03
CA ALA A 234 0.33 0.94 -6.28
C ALA A 234 0.95 1.22 -4.90
N ILE A 235 1.88 2.17 -4.79
CA ILE A 235 2.44 2.58 -3.49
C ILE A 235 1.34 3.15 -2.58
N TYR A 236 0.49 4.03 -3.11
CA TYR A 236 -0.63 4.61 -2.35
C TYR A 236 -1.60 3.54 -1.87
N LEU A 237 -2.00 2.63 -2.76
CA LEU A 237 -2.94 1.56 -2.41
C LEU A 237 -2.32 0.62 -1.37
N THR A 238 -1.06 0.24 -1.52
CA THR A 238 -0.35 -0.64 -0.56
C THR A 238 -0.27 0.01 0.83
N ALA A 239 0.14 1.28 0.89
CA ALA A 239 0.23 2.03 2.13
C ALA A 239 -1.14 2.25 2.80
N CYS A 240 -2.18 2.49 2.00
CA CYS A 240 -3.56 2.58 2.49
C CYS A 240 -4.00 1.27 3.15
N MET A 241 -3.77 0.12 2.50
CA MET A 241 -4.13 -1.17 3.07
C MET A 241 -3.39 -1.46 4.38
N GLU A 242 -2.08 -1.19 4.44
CA GLU A 242 -1.32 -1.33 5.69
C GLU A 242 -1.84 -0.43 6.81
N SER A 243 -2.18 0.82 6.48
CA SER A 243 -2.74 1.77 7.44
C SER A 243 -4.09 1.30 7.97
N LEU A 244 -4.97 0.78 7.11
CA LEU A 244 -6.27 0.24 7.52
C LEU A 244 -6.10 -0.97 8.45
N PHE A 245 -5.18 -1.89 8.15
CA PHE A 245 -4.91 -3.02 9.04
C PHE A 245 -4.42 -2.56 10.42
N ARG A 246 -3.48 -1.61 10.47
CA ARG A 246 -2.97 -1.06 11.75
C ARG A 246 -4.05 -0.32 12.53
N ASP A 247 -4.85 0.50 11.86
CA ASP A 247 -5.91 1.28 12.50
C ASP A 247 -6.97 0.35 13.11
N ILE A 248 -7.48 -0.62 12.35
CA ILE A 248 -8.46 -1.59 12.86
C ILE A 248 -7.88 -2.38 14.03
N TYR A 249 -6.64 -2.87 13.91
CA TYR A 249 -5.98 -3.61 14.97
C TYR A 249 -5.81 -2.76 16.25
N SER A 250 -5.41 -1.50 16.11
CA SER A 250 -5.26 -0.57 17.24
C SER A 250 -6.60 -0.32 17.96
N ARG A 251 -7.70 -0.19 17.21
CA ARG A 251 -9.05 -0.02 17.75
C ARG A 251 -9.51 -1.27 18.52
N VAL A 252 -9.18 -2.47 18.02
CA VAL A 252 -9.47 -3.73 18.73
C VAL A 252 -8.74 -3.79 20.06
N LEU A 253 -7.45 -3.47 20.09
CA LEU A 253 -6.66 -3.45 21.33
C LEU A 253 -7.17 -2.38 22.32
N ALA A 254 -7.60 -1.22 21.83
CA ALA A 254 -8.14 -0.15 22.67
C ALA A 254 -9.51 -0.50 23.28
N SER A 255 -10.37 -1.21 22.53
CA SER A 255 -11.71 -1.58 22.98
C SER A 255 -11.73 -2.55 24.18
N GLY A 256 -10.63 -3.28 24.39
CA GLY A 256 -10.50 -4.23 25.50
C GLY A 256 -9.91 -3.65 26.79
N LEU A 257 -9.57 -2.36 26.81
CA LEU A 257 -9.22 -1.66 28.06
C LEU A 257 -10.53 -1.28 28.79
N PRO A 258 -10.72 -1.65 30.07
CA PRO A 258 -11.90 -1.22 30.81
C PRO A 258 -11.91 0.31 30.86
N ARG A 259 -12.88 0.93 30.18
CA ARG A 259 -13.21 2.33 30.41
C ARG A 259 -13.63 2.43 31.88
N SER A 260 -12.80 3.07 32.70
CA SER A 260 -13.19 3.45 34.05
C SER A 260 -14.51 4.20 33.96
N CYS A 261 -15.57 3.60 34.50
CA CYS A 261 -16.90 4.19 34.55
C CYS A 261 -16.84 5.54 35.31
N SER A 262 -16.71 6.64 34.58
CA SER A 262 -17.22 7.94 35.01
C SER A 262 -18.66 8.05 34.52
N GLY A 263 -19.55 7.22 35.08
CA GLY A 263 -20.98 7.48 35.02
C GLY A 263 -21.32 8.63 35.97
N PRO A 264 -22.12 9.64 35.57
CA PRO A 264 -22.72 10.52 36.54
C PRO A 264 -23.76 9.70 37.31
N GLY A 265 -23.63 9.65 38.64
CA GLY A 265 -24.58 8.94 39.49
C GLY A 265 -26.02 9.46 39.31
N PRO A 266 -27.05 8.62 39.53
CA PRO A 266 -28.43 9.05 39.48
C PRO A 266 -28.71 9.90 40.72
N GLY A 267 -28.72 11.22 40.54
CA GLY A 267 -29.15 12.18 41.56
C GLY A 267 -30.67 12.23 41.64
N SER A 268 -31.21 11.57 42.65
CA SER A 268 -32.56 11.77 43.17
C SER A 268 -32.75 13.21 43.66
N SER A 269 -33.71 13.95 43.08
CA SER A 269 -34.40 15.03 43.78
C SER A 269 -35.85 15.11 43.32
N SER A 270 -36.72 14.84 44.28
CA SER A 270 -38.17 14.88 44.28
C SER A 270 -38.75 16.30 44.33
N GLY A 271 -39.96 16.46 43.76
CA GLY A 271 -40.93 17.55 43.99
C GLY A 271 -40.79 18.72 43.00
N SER A 272 -41.80 19.20 42.29
CA SER A 272 -43.26 19.04 42.37
C SER A 272 -43.85 19.61 41.07
N GLY A 273 -44.89 19.01 40.46
CA GLY A 273 -45.77 19.71 39.51
C GLY A 273 -46.94 20.40 40.23
N PRO A 274 -48.01 20.84 39.55
CA PRO A 274 -48.16 21.27 38.15
C PRO A 274 -49.02 22.56 38.00
N GLY A 275 -49.19 23.11 36.79
CA GLY A 275 -50.24 24.11 36.53
C GLY A 275 -50.12 24.89 35.21
N PRO A 276 -51.07 24.77 34.26
CA PRO A 276 -51.02 25.37 32.92
C PRO A 276 -51.75 26.73 32.84
N GLY A 277 -51.42 27.56 31.86
CA GLY A 277 -52.09 28.84 31.61
C GLY A 277 -51.75 29.45 30.25
N SER A 278 -52.74 29.40 29.36
CA SER A 278 -52.85 29.95 28.01
C SER A 278 -53.01 31.48 27.95
N GLY A 279 -52.60 32.10 26.83
CA GLY A 279 -53.29 33.29 26.28
C GLY A 279 -52.41 34.42 25.72
N PRO A 280 -52.66 34.96 24.49
CA PRO A 280 -51.70 35.76 23.71
C PRO A 280 -52.09 37.26 23.51
N GLY A 281 -51.21 38.06 22.88
CA GLY A 281 -51.61 39.35 22.26
C GLY A 281 -50.51 40.42 22.14
N ALA A 282 -50.22 40.86 20.91
CA ALA A 282 -49.59 42.14 20.56
C ALA A 282 -50.69 43.21 20.29
N PRO A 283 -50.45 44.48 19.84
CA PRO A 283 -49.27 45.39 19.86
C PRO A 283 -49.59 46.88 20.25
N ALA A 284 -48.56 47.75 20.17
CA ALA A 284 -48.52 49.15 19.67
C ALA A 284 -48.48 50.40 20.62
N ALA A 285 -47.47 51.25 20.32
CA ALA A 285 -47.37 52.73 20.41
C ALA A 285 -47.39 53.42 21.81
N ASP A 286 -46.67 54.50 22.16
CA ASP A 286 -45.94 55.52 21.40
C ASP A 286 -45.09 56.43 22.34
N LYS A 287 -44.26 57.30 21.75
CA LYS A 287 -43.63 58.58 22.22
C LYS A 287 -42.16 58.67 22.65
N GLU A 288 -41.37 59.20 21.69
CA GLU A 288 -40.58 60.44 21.69
C GLU A 288 -39.56 60.74 22.82
N ARG A 289 -38.27 60.96 22.46
CA ARG A 289 -37.66 62.32 22.40
C ARG A 289 -36.23 62.38 21.81
N GLU A 290 -36.06 63.28 20.85
CA GLU A 290 -34.90 64.11 20.42
C GLU A 290 -33.60 63.53 19.78
N THR A 291 -33.34 64.08 18.59
CA THR A 291 -32.26 63.99 17.57
C THR A 291 -31.13 65.05 17.79
N PRO A 292 -30.14 65.29 16.88
CA PRO A 292 -29.16 64.39 16.25
C PRO A 292 -27.75 65.05 16.05
N GLY A 293 -26.81 64.28 15.48
CA GLY A 293 -25.65 64.78 14.70
C GLY A 293 -24.66 63.63 14.47
N GLY A 294 -24.12 63.32 13.29
CA GLY A 294 -24.20 63.85 11.95
C GLY A 294 -23.10 63.15 11.15
N GLY A 295 -23.31 62.89 9.85
CA GLY A 295 -22.24 62.52 8.90
C GLY A 295 -22.32 61.11 8.32
N ALA A 296 -22.99 61.00 7.18
CA ALA A 296 -22.94 59.85 6.29
C ALA A 296 -22.13 60.18 5.03
N ALA A 297 -21.63 59.10 4.42
CA ALA A 297 -21.42 58.89 2.98
C ALA A 297 -20.05 59.22 2.34
N SER A 298 -19.37 58.12 2.03
CA SER A 298 -18.96 57.66 0.68
C SER A 298 -17.71 58.22 0.00
N GLY A 299 -16.83 57.29 -0.37
CA GLY A 299 -16.38 57.16 -1.77
C GLY A 299 -14.86 57.11 -2.01
N GLY A 300 -14.37 55.97 -2.50
CA GLY A 300 -13.24 55.91 -3.44
C GLY A 300 -12.00 55.08 -3.02
N PRO A 301 -11.70 53.96 -3.69
CA PRO A 301 -10.44 53.20 -3.55
C PRO A 301 -9.45 53.48 -4.69
N CYS A 302 -8.13 53.37 -4.45
CA CYS A 302 -7.09 53.05 -5.45
C CYS A 302 -5.72 52.72 -4.80
N SER A 303 -5.28 51.48 -5.01
CA SER A 303 -3.97 51.00 -5.50
C SER A 303 -2.61 51.52 -4.98
N ALA A 304 -1.83 50.56 -4.45
CA ALA A 304 -0.41 50.26 -4.71
C ALA A 304 0.69 51.31 -4.45
N ALA A 305 1.58 51.02 -3.49
CA ALA A 305 3.01 50.82 -3.72
C ALA A 305 3.76 50.44 -2.42
N SER A 306 4.81 49.67 -2.64
CA SER A 306 5.74 48.96 -1.76
C SER A 306 6.76 49.80 -0.98
N SER A 307 7.10 49.36 0.24
CA SER A 307 8.45 49.32 0.83
C SER A 307 8.39 48.37 2.06
N ALA A 308 9.00 47.19 2.06
CA ALA A 308 10.41 46.82 2.13
C ALA A 308 11.07 47.03 3.51
N SER A 309 11.47 45.89 4.08
CA SER A 309 12.59 45.63 5.02
C SER A 309 12.36 45.66 6.54
N GLY A 310 12.87 44.59 7.18
CA GLY A 310 12.82 44.25 8.61
C GLY A 310 12.37 42.80 8.77
N GLY A 311 13.17 41.77 8.48
CA GLY A 311 14.47 41.49 9.08
C GLY A 311 14.28 40.43 10.17
N SER A 312 14.24 39.15 9.80
CA SER A 312 14.33 38.03 10.76
C SER A 312 15.19 36.92 10.17
N SER A 313 16.35 36.76 10.80
CA SER A 313 17.33 35.71 10.61
C SER A 313 16.79 34.37 11.12
N CYS A 314 16.76 33.36 10.26
CA CYS A 314 16.79 31.95 10.66
C CYS A 314 17.55 31.19 9.55
N CYS A 315 18.84 30.97 9.79
CA CYS A 315 19.62 29.96 9.10
C CYS A 315 19.11 28.57 9.48
N ALA A 316 18.83 27.72 8.50
CA ALA A 316 18.84 26.26 8.66
C ALA A 316 19.00 25.59 7.29
N PRO A 317 20.15 24.94 7.02
CA PRO A 317 20.26 23.84 6.08
C PRO A 317 20.32 22.47 6.81
N PRO A 318 20.21 21.34 6.10
CA PRO A 318 19.55 20.12 6.58
C PRO A 318 20.49 19.12 7.26
N ALA A 319 19.95 18.28 8.15
CA ALA A 319 20.70 17.27 8.87
C ALA A 319 20.55 15.87 8.26
N THR A 320 21.66 15.36 7.74
CA THR A 320 21.93 13.93 7.52
C THR A 320 22.74 13.36 8.69
N ALA A 321 22.27 12.19 9.16
CA ALA A 321 23.02 11.05 9.67
C ALA A 321 23.83 11.12 10.99
N ALA A 322 23.63 10.02 11.74
CA ALA A 322 24.61 9.26 12.50
C ALA A 322 24.69 9.45 14.04
N THR A 323 24.25 8.36 14.69
CA THR A 323 24.96 7.58 15.72
C THR A 323 25.15 8.11 17.15
N ALA A 324 24.63 7.27 18.05
CA ALA A 324 25.18 6.86 19.34
C ALA A 324 25.17 7.86 20.51
N VAL A 325 24.57 7.43 21.63
CA VAL A 325 25.08 7.59 23.02
C VAL A 325 24.12 6.79 23.98
N PRO A 326 24.63 6.25 25.11
CA PRO A 326 24.31 4.93 25.68
C PRO A 326 23.32 4.95 26.88
N PRO A 327 22.94 3.79 27.46
CA PRO A 327 22.02 3.76 28.59
C PRO A 327 22.74 4.05 29.91
N THR A 328 22.29 5.07 30.62
CA THR A 328 22.68 5.30 32.01
C THR A 328 21.72 4.59 32.95
N THR A 329 22.29 3.64 33.67
CA THR A 329 21.83 2.99 34.89
C THR A 329 21.25 3.99 35.91
N ALA A 330 19.98 3.80 36.29
CA ALA A 330 19.46 4.29 37.56
C ALA A 330 19.14 3.07 38.43
N THR A 331 19.92 2.95 39.49
CA THR A 331 19.89 1.93 40.53
C THR A 331 18.59 1.98 41.33
N ALA A 332 18.05 0.78 41.58
CA ALA A 332 16.97 0.52 42.51
C ALA A 332 17.30 0.96 43.94
N ALA A 333 16.34 1.61 44.60
CA ALA A 333 16.25 1.67 46.05
C ALA A 333 14.87 1.15 46.47
N VAL A 334 14.91 0.01 47.12
CA VAL A 334 13.80 -0.68 47.77
C VAL A 334 13.39 0.11 49.02
N ALA A 335 12.14 0.53 49.10
CA ALA A 335 11.48 0.84 50.36
C ALA A 335 10.11 0.18 50.36
N ALA A 336 10.01 -0.88 51.17
CA ALA A 336 8.80 -1.63 51.42
C ALA A 336 7.78 -0.75 52.14
N ASN A 337 6.55 -0.70 51.63
CA ASN A 337 5.38 -0.49 52.45
C ASN A 337 4.25 -1.39 51.97
N HIS A 338 3.87 -2.29 52.86
CA HIS A 338 2.77 -3.23 52.71
C HIS A 338 1.43 -2.48 52.66
N HIS A 339 0.74 -2.52 51.52
CA HIS A 339 -0.71 -2.54 51.50
C HIS A 339 -1.21 -3.66 50.58
N HIS A 340 -1.78 -4.68 51.21
CA HIS A 340 -2.55 -5.73 50.54
C HIS A 340 -3.81 -5.12 49.93
N HIS A 341 -3.79 -4.88 48.63
CA HIS A 341 -5.01 -4.91 47.82
C HIS A 341 -4.88 -6.04 46.80
N HIS A 342 -5.80 -7.01 46.92
CA HIS A 342 -6.06 -8.03 45.91
C HIS A 342 -6.50 -7.33 44.61
N HIS A 343 -5.55 -7.01 43.74
CA HIS A 343 -5.84 -6.77 42.34
C HIS A 343 -5.84 -8.11 41.61
N THR A 344 -7.02 -8.52 41.15
CA THR A 344 -7.16 -9.50 40.09
C THR A 344 -6.31 -9.05 38.90
N LEU A 345 -5.34 -9.88 38.51
CA LEU A 345 -4.59 -9.74 37.26
C LEU A 345 -5.59 -9.87 36.11
N HIS A 346 -6.16 -8.74 35.67
CA HIS A 346 -6.92 -8.68 34.44
C HIS A 346 -5.95 -8.91 33.29
N GLU A 347 -6.11 -10.02 32.57
CA GLU A 347 -5.36 -10.31 31.35
C GLU A 347 -5.54 -9.14 30.36
N ALA A 348 -4.43 -8.67 29.80
CA ALA A 348 -4.45 -7.70 28.71
C ALA A 348 -5.34 -8.22 27.57
N PRO A 349 -6.14 -7.35 26.91
CA PRO A 349 -7.09 -7.78 25.92
C PRO A 349 -6.39 -8.51 24.76
N LYS A 350 -6.79 -9.77 24.56
CA LYS A 350 -6.25 -10.63 23.51
C LYS A 350 -6.96 -10.32 22.19
N PHE A 351 -6.18 -10.19 21.11
CA PHE A 351 -6.71 -10.10 19.76
C PHE A 351 -7.35 -11.45 19.39
N THR A 352 -8.67 -11.50 19.22
CA THR A 352 -9.46 -12.70 18.91
C THR A 352 -10.52 -12.36 17.86
N VAL A 353 -11.15 -13.37 17.27
CA VAL A 353 -12.26 -13.15 16.32
C VAL A 353 -13.42 -12.40 17.00
N GLU A 354 -13.75 -12.76 18.24
CA GLU A 354 -14.84 -12.15 19.00
C GLU A 354 -14.56 -10.68 19.33
N THR A 355 -13.34 -10.36 19.77
CA THR A 355 -12.96 -8.97 20.05
C THR A 355 -12.94 -8.13 18.76
N LEU A 356 -12.46 -8.70 17.65
CA LEU A 356 -12.51 -8.05 16.33
C LEU A 356 -13.95 -7.75 15.89
N GLU A 357 -14.85 -8.73 15.94
CA GLU A 357 -16.25 -8.54 15.54
C GLU A 357 -16.97 -7.55 16.45
N HIS A 358 -16.71 -7.60 17.76
CA HIS A 358 -17.28 -6.64 18.71
C HIS A 358 -16.83 -5.20 18.44
N THR A 359 -15.54 -4.97 18.15
CA THR A 359 -15.04 -3.64 17.81
C THR A 359 -15.65 -3.15 16.50
N VAL A 360 -15.65 -3.99 15.45
CA VAL A 360 -16.20 -3.63 14.14
C VAL A 360 -17.70 -3.31 14.23
N ASN A 361 -18.48 -4.07 15.01
CA ASN A 361 -19.91 -3.84 15.14
C ASN A 361 -20.28 -2.55 15.87
N ASN A 362 -19.43 -2.06 16.77
CA ASN A 362 -19.69 -0.88 17.58
C ASN A 362 -19.10 0.42 17.02
N ASP A 363 -18.31 0.34 15.95
CA ASP A 363 -17.61 1.47 15.35
C ASP A 363 -18.27 1.88 14.04
N SER A 364 -18.86 3.08 14.02
CA SER A 364 -19.60 3.61 12.88
C SER A 364 -18.74 3.95 11.66
N GLU A 365 -17.42 4.11 11.82
CA GLU A 365 -16.53 4.43 10.69
C GLU A 365 -16.13 3.19 9.90
N ILE A 366 -15.96 2.05 10.57
CA ILE A 366 -15.48 0.81 9.95
C ILE A 366 -16.59 -0.20 9.70
N TRP A 367 -17.68 -0.20 10.49
CA TRP A 367 -18.71 -1.24 10.39
C TRP A 367 -19.23 -1.41 8.97
N GLY A 368 -19.70 -0.30 8.38
CA GLY A 368 -20.33 -0.31 7.07
C GLY A 368 -19.34 -0.43 5.89
N LEU A 369 -18.10 0.02 6.07
CA LEU A 369 -17.00 -0.20 5.11
C LEU A 369 -16.74 -1.70 4.89
N LEU A 370 -16.81 -2.48 5.97
CA LEU A 370 -16.45 -3.90 6.00
C LEU A 370 -17.63 -4.84 5.72
N GLN A 371 -18.83 -4.32 5.43
CA GLN A 371 -19.98 -5.14 5.07
C GLN A 371 -19.92 -5.64 3.62
N PRO A 372 -20.53 -6.81 3.32
CA PRO A 372 -20.47 -7.43 2.00
C PRO A 372 -21.42 -6.81 0.97
N TYR A 373 -22.12 -5.72 1.27
CA TYR A 373 -23.09 -5.12 0.34
C TYR A 373 -22.41 -4.23 -0.72
N GLN A 374 -22.93 -4.17 -1.95
CA GLN A 374 -22.37 -3.31 -2.99
C GLN A 374 -22.40 -1.82 -2.59
N HIS A 375 -23.53 -1.35 -2.06
CA HIS A 375 -23.64 -0.01 -1.50
C HIS A 375 -22.80 0.12 -0.23
N LEU A 376 -22.27 1.32 0.00
CA LEU A 376 -21.47 1.66 1.15
C LEU A 376 -22.38 2.14 2.27
N ILE A 377 -22.38 1.40 3.38
CA ILE A 377 -23.08 1.81 4.58
C ILE A 377 -22.15 2.75 5.36
N CYS A 378 -22.59 3.96 5.68
CA CYS A 378 -21.79 4.92 6.45
C CYS A 378 -22.59 5.59 7.56
N GLY A 379 -21.86 6.12 8.56
CA GLY A 379 -22.40 6.97 9.61
C GLY A 379 -23.24 6.24 10.67
N LYS A 380 -23.26 4.91 10.69
CA LYS A 380 -23.95 4.10 11.70
C LYS A 380 -23.19 2.85 12.07
N ASN A 381 -23.42 2.37 13.29
CA ASN A 381 -22.92 1.08 13.77
C ASN A 381 -23.92 -0.07 13.47
N ALA A 382 -23.60 -1.29 13.91
CA ALA A 382 -24.44 -2.47 13.69
C ALA A 382 -25.83 -2.38 14.31
N SER A 383 -26.00 -1.60 15.39
CA SER A 383 -27.30 -1.36 16.03
C SER A 383 -28.10 -0.24 15.37
N GLY A 384 -27.57 0.40 14.32
CA GLY A 384 -28.23 1.47 13.58
C GLY A 384 -28.13 2.85 14.24
N VAL A 385 -27.34 3.00 15.30
CA VAL A 385 -27.10 4.29 15.96
C VAL A 385 -26.23 5.14 15.06
N LEU A 386 -26.71 6.35 14.74
CA LEU A 386 -25.97 7.34 13.97
C LEU A 386 -24.91 8.00 14.85
N SER A 387 -23.69 8.14 14.33
CA SER A 387 -22.61 8.84 15.03
C SER A 387 -21.68 9.55 14.07
N LEU A 388 -21.15 10.69 14.51
CA LEU A 388 -20.14 11.42 13.77
C LEU A 388 -18.77 10.73 13.93
N PRO A 389 -17.94 10.69 12.86
CA PRO A 389 -16.53 10.33 12.94
C PRO A 389 -15.78 11.02 14.08
N GLU A 390 -14.81 10.34 14.69
CA GLU A 390 -14.03 10.91 15.80
C GLU A 390 -13.27 12.18 15.38
N SER A 391 -12.92 12.30 14.10
CA SER A 391 -12.30 13.49 13.50
C SER A 391 -13.22 14.72 13.47
N LEU A 392 -14.53 14.54 13.60
CA LEU A 392 -15.55 15.60 13.65
C LEU A 392 -16.14 15.78 15.03
N ASN A 393 -15.60 15.11 16.05
CA ASN A 393 -16.21 15.08 17.36
C ASN A 393 -16.17 16.48 17.99
N LEU A 394 -17.30 17.19 17.86
CA LEU A 394 -17.46 18.60 18.22
C LEU A 394 -17.26 18.87 19.71
N HIS A 395 -17.32 17.81 20.53
CA HIS A 395 -17.30 17.87 21.98
C HIS A 395 -15.96 17.47 22.60
N ARG A 396 -14.91 17.17 21.81
CA ARG A 396 -13.60 16.74 22.35
C ARG A 396 -12.65 17.90 22.66
N ASP A 397 -12.74 18.30 23.94
CA ASP A 397 -11.69 18.69 24.90
C ASP A 397 -10.98 20.08 24.83
N PRO A 398 -11.21 20.96 25.83
CA PRO A 398 -10.43 22.16 26.17
C PRO A 398 -8.97 21.94 26.64
N GLN A 399 -8.37 20.77 26.44
CA GLN A 399 -7.06 20.41 27.01
C GLN A 399 -5.85 20.54 26.07
N ARG A 400 -5.98 21.15 24.88
CA ARG A 400 -4.80 21.75 24.24
C ARG A 400 -4.56 23.11 24.89
N PRO A 401 -3.33 23.46 25.32
CA PRO A 401 -3.04 24.83 25.74
C PRO A 401 -3.24 25.72 24.51
N SER A 402 -4.41 26.33 24.40
CA SER A 402 -4.61 27.46 23.50
C SER A 402 -3.59 28.51 23.92
N LYS A 403 -2.91 29.09 22.93
CA LYS A 403 -2.22 30.35 23.16
C LYS A 403 -3.25 31.30 23.80
N PRO A 404 -2.91 32.04 24.88
CA PRO A 404 -3.87 32.92 25.53
C PRO A 404 -4.33 33.96 24.51
N GLY A 405 -5.59 33.87 24.05
CA GLY A 405 -6.17 34.81 23.07
C GLY A 405 -7.17 34.24 22.06
N GLU A 406 -7.26 32.91 21.86
CA GLU A 406 -8.28 32.34 20.94
C GLU A 406 -9.57 31.97 21.70
N LEU A 407 -10.60 32.81 21.56
CA LEU A 407 -11.98 32.49 21.99
C LEU A 407 -12.52 31.28 21.21
N PRO A 408 -13.29 30.37 21.84
CA PRO A 408 -13.95 29.30 21.11
C PRO A 408 -14.93 29.89 20.09
N MET A 409 -14.75 29.54 18.81
CA MET A 409 -15.54 30.10 17.70
C MET A 409 -17.04 29.76 17.72
N PHE A 410 -17.45 28.76 18.50
CA PHE A 410 -18.84 28.29 18.56
C PHE A 410 -19.27 28.00 20.00
N SER A 411 -20.53 28.34 20.33
CA SER A 411 -21.22 27.96 21.55
C SER A 411 -21.60 26.48 21.56
N GLN A 412 -21.79 25.88 22.75
CA GLN A 412 -22.25 24.49 22.85
C GLN A 412 -23.61 24.25 22.17
N SER A 413 -24.48 25.25 22.18
CA SER A 413 -25.76 25.20 21.45
C SER A 413 -25.56 25.14 19.94
N GLU A 414 -24.65 25.96 19.38
CA GLU A 414 -24.36 25.93 17.95
C GLU A 414 -23.74 24.59 17.53
N LEU A 415 -22.84 24.02 18.34
CA LEU A 415 -22.24 22.71 18.07
C LEU A 415 -23.31 21.60 18.04
N ARG A 416 -24.27 21.59 18.97
CA ARG A 416 -25.39 20.64 18.94
C ARG A 416 -26.26 20.81 17.69
N THR A 417 -26.54 22.04 17.29
CA THR A 417 -27.33 22.32 16.07
C THR A 417 -26.59 21.85 14.82
N ILE A 418 -25.26 22.02 14.76
CA ILE A 418 -24.43 21.53 13.65
C ILE A 418 -24.40 20.00 13.64
N GLU A 419 -24.25 19.36 14.79
CA GLU A 419 -24.33 17.90 14.93
C GLU A 419 -25.67 17.35 14.44
N GLN A 420 -26.78 17.94 14.86
CA GLN A 420 -28.12 17.60 14.37
C GLN A 420 -28.24 17.80 12.86
N SER A 421 -27.63 18.87 12.32
CA SER A 421 -27.64 19.13 10.88
C SER A 421 -26.87 18.06 10.10
N LEU A 422 -25.70 17.66 10.59
CA LEU A 422 -24.85 16.64 9.96
C LEU A 422 -25.46 15.23 10.03
N LEU A 423 -26.20 14.94 11.11
CA LEU A 423 -26.87 13.65 11.31
C LEU A 423 -28.27 13.56 10.70
N ALA A 424 -28.77 14.63 10.08
CA ALA A 424 -30.07 14.62 9.40
C ALA A 424 -30.07 13.60 8.26
N THR A 425 -31.07 12.70 8.23
CA THR A 425 -31.20 11.64 7.21
C THR A 425 -32.32 11.91 6.21
N ARG A 426 -33.26 12.80 6.53
CA ARG A 426 -34.40 13.19 5.70
C ARG A 426 -34.65 14.68 5.79
N VAL A 427 -35.23 15.24 4.73
CA VAL A 427 -35.54 16.68 4.65
C VAL A 427 -36.93 16.89 4.06
N GLY A 428 -37.68 17.86 4.59
CA GLY A 428 -39.05 18.18 4.16
C GLY A 428 -39.13 19.15 2.98
N SER A 429 -38.13 20.02 2.78
CA SER A 429 -38.11 20.97 1.66
C SER A 429 -36.70 21.31 1.17
N ILE A 430 -36.59 21.84 -0.06
CA ILE A 430 -35.29 22.32 -0.58
C ILE A 430 -34.71 23.49 0.22
N ALA A 431 -35.56 24.36 0.78
CA ALA A 431 -35.11 25.48 1.61
C ALA A 431 -34.44 24.99 2.90
N GLU A 432 -35.05 23.99 3.55
CA GLU A 432 -34.48 23.32 4.72
C GLU A 432 -33.15 22.63 4.38
N LEU A 433 -33.08 21.92 3.23
CA LEU A 433 -31.85 21.28 2.80
C LEU A 433 -30.73 22.30 2.55
N SER A 434 -31.04 23.39 1.83
CA SER A 434 -30.08 24.45 1.52
C SER A 434 -29.50 25.06 2.80
N ASP A 435 -30.32 25.25 3.82
CA ASP A 435 -29.92 25.79 5.12
C ASP A 435 -29.05 24.79 5.92
N LEU A 436 -29.44 23.51 5.96
CA LEU A 436 -28.64 22.44 6.55
C LEU A 436 -27.26 22.30 5.90
N VAL A 437 -27.21 22.25 4.57
CA VAL A 437 -25.97 22.16 3.78
C VAL A 437 -25.10 23.39 4.03
N SER A 438 -25.69 24.59 4.08
CA SER A 438 -24.95 25.83 4.34
C SER A 438 -24.29 25.83 5.72
N ARG A 439 -25.03 25.44 6.76
CA ARG A 439 -24.49 25.28 8.13
C ARG A 439 -23.36 24.26 8.18
N ALA A 440 -23.58 23.08 7.59
CA ALA A 440 -22.59 22.01 7.55
C ALA A 440 -21.31 22.47 6.83
N MET A 441 -21.43 23.04 5.63
CA MET A 441 -20.29 23.49 4.84
C MET A 441 -19.50 24.62 5.51
N HIS A 442 -20.18 25.55 6.19
CA HIS A 442 -19.51 26.61 6.95
C HIS A 442 -18.62 26.04 8.07
N HIS A 443 -19.08 24.97 8.73
CA HIS A 443 -18.29 24.29 9.76
C HIS A 443 -17.16 23.42 9.18
N LEU A 444 -17.38 22.80 8.02
CA LEU A 444 -16.43 21.85 7.41
C LEU A 444 -15.27 22.51 6.65
N GLN A 445 -15.47 23.70 6.08
CA GLN A 445 -14.44 24.40 5.30
C GLN A 445 -13.10 24.63 6.03
N PRO A 446 -13.07 25.09 7.29
CA PRO A 446 -11.80 25.27 8.02
C PRO A 446 -11.04 23.96 8.27
N LEU A 447 -11.75 22.83 8.34
CA LEU A 447 -11.16 21.51 8.58
C LEU A 447 -10.44 21.00 7.32
N ASN A 448 -11.02 21.23 6.14
CA ASN A 448 -10.41 20.87 4.85
C ASN A 448 -9.13 21.68 4.57
N ALA A 449 -9.12 22.98 4.93
CA ALA A 449 -7.94 23.84 4.72
C ALA A 449 -6.71 23.42 5.56
N LYS A 450 -6.92 22.77 6.73
CA LYS A 450 -5.82 22.32 7.60
C LYS A 450 -5.18 21.00 7.15
N HIS A 451 -5.88 20.18 6.36
CA HIS A 451 -5.37 18.86 5.96
C HIS A 451 -4.41 18.88 4.75
N HIS A 452 -4.35 19.96 3.97
CA HIS A 452 -3.46 20.07 2.81
C HIS A 452 -2.07 20.71 3.10
N GLY A 453 -1.64 20.74 4.36
CA GLY A 453 -0.42 21.44 4.78
C GLY A 453 0.93 20.84 4.36
N ASN A 454 0.99 19.62 3.82
CA ASN A 454 2.26 18.95 3.55
C ASN A 454 2.35 18.46 2.09
N GLY A 455 2.96 19.26 1.20
CA GLY A 455 3.53 18.70 -0.05
C GLY A 455 3.66 19.63 -1.25
N THR A 456 2.80 20.64 -1.41
CA THR A 456 2.96 21.66 -2.46
C THR A 456 2.27 22.95 -2.02
N PRO A 457 2.92 24.12 -2.10
CA PRO A 457 2.27 25.38 -1.75
C PRO A 457 1.29 25.76 -2.85
N MET A 458 0.08 25.22 -2.80
CA MET A 458 -1.06 25.88 -3.42
C MET A 458 -1.38 27.10 -2.54
N HIS A 459 -0.63 28.18 -2.73
CA HIS A 459 -0.96 29.51 -2.22
C HIS A 459 -2.22 30.02 -2.92
N HIS A 460 -3.36 29.42 -2.63
CA HIS A 460 -4.68 30.00 -2.85
C HIS A 460 -5.51 29.71 -1.60
N LYS A 461 -6.00 30.77 -0.97
CA LYS A 461 -7.12 30.67 -0.01
C LYS A 461 -8.23 29.91 -0.74
N GLN A 462 -8.41 28.62 -0.45
CA GLN A 462 -9.50 27.83 -1.02
C GLN A 462 -10.79 28.56 -0.70
N GLY A 463 -11.40 29.14 -1.74
CA GLY A 463 -12.72 29.73 -1.63
C GLY A 463 -13.71 28.63 -1.24
N ALA A 464 -14.75 29.03 -0.51
CA ALA A 464 -15.86 28.17 -0.15
C ALA A 464 -16.35 27.34 -1.35
N LEU A 465 -16.32 26.00 -1.25
CA LEU A 465 -16.97 25.10 -2.20
C LEU A 465 -18.46 25.46 -2.30
N TYR A 466 -18.94 25.69 -3.52
CA TYR A 466 -20.31 26.12 -3.81
C TYR A 466 -21.17 24.94 -4.28
N TRP A 467 -22.41 24.85 -3.80
CA TRP A 467 -23.40 23.89 -4.31
C TRP A 467 -24.23 24.55 -5.41
N GLU A 468 -24.21 23.99 -6.62
CA GLU A 468 -25.10 24.44 -7.69
C GLU A 468 -26.56 24.17 -7.32
N PRO A 469 -27.52 25.01 -7.76
CA PRO A 469 -28.94 24.79 -7.48
C PRO A 469 -29.41 23.39 -7.89
N GLU A 470 -29.00 22.89 -9.06
CA GLU A 470 -29.32 21.55 -9.55
C GLU A 470 -28.77 20.44 -8.64
N ALA A 471 -27.61 20.65 -8.01
CA ALA A 471 -27.05 19.71 -7.04
C ALA A 471 -27.94 19.62 -5.79
N LEU A 472 -28.43 20.75 -5.29
CA LEU A 472 -29.36 20.79 -4.16
C LEU A 472 -30.71 20.16 -4.51
N TYR A 473 -31.26 20.41 -5.70
CA TYR A 473 -32.47 19.72 -6.16
C TYR A 473 -32.28 18.20 -6.21
N THR A 474 -31.14 17.75 -6.74
CA THR A 474 -30.80 16.33 -6.84
C THR A 474 -30.64 15.69 -5.46
N LEU A 475 -29.97 16.37 -4.53
CA LEU A 475 -29.81 15.88 -3.16
C LEU A 475 -31.16 15.86 -2.43
N CYS A 476 -31.99 16.87 -2.64
CA CYS A 476 -33.35 16.92 -2.10
C CYS A 476 -34.15 15.72 -2.58
N TYR A 477 -34.11 15.37 -3.86
CA TYR A 477 -34.77 14.18 -4.40
C TYR A 477 -34.36 12.88 -3.67
N PHE A 478 -33.07 12.71 -3.37
CA PHE A 478 -32.60 11.53 -2.64
C PHE A 478 -32.92 11.56 -1.14
N MET A 479 -32.97 12.72 -0.49
CA MET A 479 -33.25 12.86 0.95
C MET A 479 -34.72 13.09 1.31
N HIS A 480 -35.59 13.31 0.33
CA HIS A 480 -37.00 13.64 0.59
C HIS A 480 -37.80 12.45 1.14
N CYS A 481 -38.73 12.73 2.06
CA CYS A 481 -39.67 11.76 2.60
C CYS A 481 -40.96 11.79 1.78
N PRO A 482 -41.34 10.70 1.10
CA PRO A 482 -42.43 10.76 0.13
C PRO A 482 -43.85 10.68 0.75
N GLN A 483 -43.96 10.72 2.09
CA GLN A 483 -45.23 10.76 2.84
C GLN A 483 -45.83 12.17 2.96
N MET A 484 -45.25 13.18 2.31
CA MET A 484 -45.76 14.54 2.25
C MET A 484 -46.19 14.79 0.81
N GLU A 485 -47.38 14.29 0.46
CA GLU A 485 -47.98 14.53 -0.85
C GLU A 485 -48.03 16.04 -1.14
N TRP A 486 -47.71 16.38 -2.38
CA TRP A 486 -48.01 17.68 -2.97
C TRP A 486 -49.53 17.86 -3.02
N GLU A 487 -50.16 18.24 -1.89
CA GLU A 487 -51.49 18.82 -1.92
C GLU A 487 -51.40 20.22 -2.50
N ASN A 488 -51.34 20.29 -3.84
CA ASN A 488 -51.72 21.47 -4.57
C ASN A 488 -53.04 21.12 -5.31
N PRO A 489 -54.21 21.59 -4.83
CA PRO A 489 -55.51 21.12 -5.30
C PRO A 489 -55.89 21.54 -6.74
N ASN A 490 -54.95 22.04 -7.56
CA ASN A 490 -55.25 22.67 -8.86
C ASN A 490 -54.36 22.22 -10.04
N VAL A 491 -53.70 21.05 -9.99
CA VAL A 491 -52.92 20.56 -11.15
C VAL A 491 -53.21 19.08 -11.45
N GLU A 492 -53.96 18.82 -12.53
CA GLU A 492 -53.94 17.54 -13.26
C GLU A 492 -52.64 17.49 -14.11
N PRO A 493 -51.88 16.38 -14.15
CA PRO A 493 -52.36 15.10 -14.71
C PRO A 493 -51.91 13.80 -13.99
N SER A 494 -52.51 12.69 -14.47
CA SER A 494 -52.34 11.25 -14.17
C SER A 494 -51.31 10.82 -13.11
N LYS A 495 -51.84 10.42 -11.95
CA LYS A 495 -51.15 9.61 -10.92
C LYS A 495 -50.65 8.29 -11.50
N VAL A 496 -49.35 8.19 -11.77
CA VAL A 496 -48.65 6.92 -11.66
C VAL A 496 -48.37 6.74 -10.17
N ASN A 497 -49.20 5.95 -9.47
CA ASN A 497 -48.89 5.48 -8.12
C ASN A 497 -47.68 4.54 -8.19
N LEU A 498 -46.48 5.10 -8.25
CA LEU A 498 -45.27 4.36 -7.90
C LEU A 498 -45.37 4.06 -6.41
N GLN A 499 -45.33 2.79 -6.02
CA GLN A 499 -45.34 2.41 -4.60
C GLN A 499 -44.29 3.21 -3.83
N VAL A 500 -44.77 4.03 -2.89
CA VAL A 500 -44.01 5.06 -2.18
C VAL A 500 -43.24 4.48 -0.97
N GLU A 501 -43.13 3.17 -0.85
CA GLU A 501 -42.34 2.56 0.22
C GLU A 501 -40.91 2.30 -0.25
N ARG A 502 -40.01 3.25 0.06
CA ARG A 502 -38.57 2.95 0.05
C ARG A 502 -38.30 1.91 1.14
N PRO A 503 -37.71 0.74 0.84
CA PRO A 503 -37.59 -0.37 1.79
C PRO A 503 -36.54 -0.17 2.91
N PHE A 504 -36.20 1.07 3.29
CA PHE A 504 -35.03 1.35 4.14
C PHE A 504 -35.40 1.98 5.49
N LEU A 505 -34.97 1.34 6.57
CA LEU A 505 -35.18 1.86 7.93
C LEU A 505 -34.43 3.19 8.21
N VAL A 506 -33.27 3.47 7.60
CA VAL A 506 -32.49 4.71 7.83
C VAL A 506 -31.64 5.09 6.59
N LEU A 507 -31.86 6.28 6.02
CA LEU A 507 -31.03 6.86 4.95
C LEU A 507 -29.66 7.33 5.48
N PRO A 508 -28.61 7.46 4.64
CA PRO A 508 -27.33 8.00 5.06
C PRO A 508 -27.46 9.42 5.64
N PRO A 509 -26.73 9.76 6.71
CA PRO A 509 -26.75 11.11 7.28
C PRO A 509 -26.16 12.13 6.29
N LEU A 510 -26.62 13.37 6.36
CA LEU A 510 -26.22 14.47 5.47
C LEU A 510 -24.70 14.61 5.33
N MET A 511 -23.96 14.37 6.41
CA MET A 511 -22.50 14.46 6.37
C MET A 511 -21.86 13.52 5.34
N GLU A 512 -22.43 12.33 5.13
CA GLU A 512 -21.89 11.33 4.20
C GLU A 512 -22.15 11.74 2.75
N TRP A 513 -23.31 12.33 2.49
CA TRP A 513 -23.62 12.95 1.20
C TRP A 513 -22.62 14.07 0.88
N ILE A 514 -22.38 14.97 1.85
CA ILE A 514 -21.42 16.05 1.70
C ILE A 514 -20.02 15.49 1.46
N ARG A 515 -19.58 14.51 2.25
CA ARG A 515 -18.24 13.92 2.13
C ARG A 515 -17.99 13.36 0.74
N VAL A 516 -18.89 12.51 0.25
CA VAL A 516 -18.70 11.83 -1.04
C VAL A 516 -18.82 12.82 -2.21
N ALA A 517 -19.78 13.75 -2.18
CA ALA A 517 -19.93 14.77 -3.21
C ALA A 517 -18.72 15.71 -3.27
N VAL A 518 -18.21 16.15 -2.11
CA VAL A 518 -17.00 16.99 -2.03
C VAL A 518 -15.77 16.25 -2.56
N ALA A 519 -15.64 14.95 -2.29
CA ALA A 519 -14.53 14.17 -2.82
C ALA A 519 -14.57 14.06 -4.36
N HIS A 520 -15.76 13.88 -4.97
CA HIS A 520 -15.91 13.91 -6.43
C HIS A 520 -15.59 15.28 -7.02
N ALA A 521 -16.08 16.37 -6.42
CA ALA A 521 -15.78 17.73 -6.86
C ALA A 521 -14.29 18.08 -6.73
N GLY A 522 -13.65 17.62 -5.65
CA GLY A 522 -12.22 17.75 -5.42
C GLY A 522 -11.37 16.99 -6.45
N HIS A 523 -11.78 15.77 -6.81
CA HIS A 523 -11.09 14.96 -7.83
C HIS A 523 -11.05 15.67 -9.19
N ARG A 524 -12.18 16.25 -9.62
CA ARG A 524 -12.25 17.06 -10.85
C ARG A 524 -11.67 18.47 -10.71
N ARG A 525 -11.16 18.84 -9.53
CA ARG A 525 -10.60 20.17 -9.22
C ARG A 525 -11.57 21.30 -9.54
N SER A 526 -12.85 21.08 -9.25
CA SER A 526 -13.90 22.09 -9.39
C SER A 526 -14.14 22.79 -8.06
N PHE A 527 -14.48 24.07 -8.12
CA PHE A 527 -14.88 24.86 -6.95
C PHE A 527 -16.40 24.82 -6.72
N SER A 528 -17.17 24.29 -7.67
CA SER A 528 -18.60 24.03 -7.53
C SER A 528 -18.90 22.53 -7.58
N MET A 529 -19.97 22.14 -6.91
CA MET A 529 -20.52 20.79 -6.92
C MET A 529 -21.80 20.77 -7.73
N ASP A 530 -21.90 19.82 -8.65
CA ASP A 530 -23.02 19.74 -9.59
C ASP A 530 -23.95 18.56 -9.27
N SER A 531 -25.00 18.41 -10.07
CA SER A 531 -25.96 17.32 -9.94
C SER A 531 -25.32 15.93 -10.11
N ASP A 532 -24.29 15.80 -10.93
CA ASP A 532 -23.64 14.52 -11.16
C ASP A 532 -22.80 14.06 -9.97
N ASP A 533 -22.11 14.96 -9.28
CA ASP A 533 -21.40 14.62 -8.03
C ASP A 533 -22.35 13.99 -6.99
N VAL A 534 -23.58 14.51 -6.90
CA VAL A 534 -24.62 13.98 -6.02
C VAL A 534 -25.15 12.63 -6.53
N ARG A 535 -25.31 12.42 -7.84
CA ARG A 535 -25.69 11.12 -8.40
C ARG A 535 -24.62 10.05 -8.19
N GLN A 536 -23.34 10.40 -8.33
CA GLN A 536 -22.24 9.48 -8.02
C GLN A 536 -22.23 9.11 -6.53
N ALA A 537 -22.50 10.09 -5.65
CA ALA A 537 -22.67 9.84 -4.22
C ALA A 537 -23.87 8.92 -3.94
N ALA A 538 -25.00 9.15 -4.61
CA ALA A 538 -26.20 8.32 -4.48
C ALA A 538 -25.93 6.86 -4.87
N ARG A 539 -25.23 6.64 -5.99
CA ARG A 539 -24.83 5.29 -6.44
C ARG A 539 -23.98 4.56 -5.38
N LEU A 540 -23.08 5.28 -4.70
CA LEU A 540 -22.25 4.67 -3.66
C LEU A 540 -23.06 4.38 -2.39
N LEU A 541 -23.88 5.34 -1.94
CA LEU A 541 -24.49 5.31 -0.61
C LEU A 541 -25.85 4.61 -0.57
N LEU A 542 -26.56 4.48 -1.70
CA LEU A 542 -27.90 3.89 -1.77
C LEU A 542 -27.88 2.57 -2.56
N PRO A 543 -28.59 1.53 -2.08
CA PRO A 543 -28.76 0.29 -2.85
C PRO A 543 -29.63 0.52 -4.09
N GLY A 544 -29.26 -0.12 -5.20
CA GLY A 544 -30.05 -0.13 -6.44
C GLY A 544 -29.99 1.16 -7.26
N VAL A 545 -29.25 2.18 -6.82
CA VAL A 545 -29.00 3.39 -7.62
C VAL A 545 -27.79 3.14 -8.51
N ASP A 546 -27.98 3.27 -9.83
CA ASP A 546 -26.89 3.25 -10.79
C ASP A 546 -26.66 4.65 -11.36
N CYS A 547 -25.41 4.95 -11.65
CA CYS A 547 -24.99 6.20 -12.27
C CYS A 547 -23.79 5.87 -13.14
N GLU A 548 -23.80 6.28 -14.40
CA GLU A 548 -22.68 6.04 -15.31
C GLU A 548 -21.43 6.77 -14.83
N PRO A 549 -20.22 6.25 -15.07
CA PRO A 549 -18.99 6.98 -14.80
C PRO A 549 -18.99 8.33 -15.54
N ARG A 550 -18.58 9.39 -14.85
CA ARG A 550 -18.46 10.72 -15.47
C ARG A 550 -17.45 10.66 -16.62
N GLN A 551 -17.93 10.94 -17.84
CA GLN A 551 -17.08 11.08 -19.03
C GLN A 551 -16.31 12.41 -19.00
N LEU A 552 -15.19 12.49 -19.70
CA LEU A 552 -14.42 13.73 -19.86
C LEU A 552 -15.18 14.70 -20.78
N LYS A 553 -15.65 15.84 -20.23
CA LYS A 553 -16.37 16.87 -20.98
C LYS A 553 -15.85 18.28 -20.65
N ALA A 554 -16.03 19.22 -21.59
CA ALA A 554 -15.60 20.60 -21.40
C ALA A 554 -16.35 21.33 -20.27
N ASP A 555 -17.62 20.97 -20.02
CA ASP A 555 -18.47 21.60 -18.99
C ASP A 555 -18.14 21.16 -17.54
N ASP A 556 -17.13 20.30 -17.34
CA ASP A 556 -16.89 19.62 -16.05
C ASP A 556 -16.36 20.53 -14.93
N CYS A 557 -15.91 21.76 -15.23
CA CYS A 557 -15.29 22.66 -14.25
C CYS A 557 -15.85 24.09 -14.38
N PHE A 558 -16.74 24.48 -13.47
CA PHE A 558 -17.23 25.86 -13.39
C PHE A 558 -16.42 26.64 -12.35
N CYS A 559 -15.55 27.56 -12.81
CA CYS A 559 -15.01 28.59 -11.94
C CYS A 559 -16.10 29.65 -11.69
N ALA A 560 -16.59 29.74 -10.45
CA ALA A 560 -17.67 30.64 -10.05
C ALA A 560 -17.44 32.08 -10.54
N SER A 561 -18.33 32.55 -11.41
CA SER A 561 -18.22 33.81 -12.17
C SER A 561 -18.27 35.09 -11.32
N ARG A 562 -18.44 34.98 -9.99
CA ARG A 562 -18.73 36.11 -9.10
C ARG A 562 -17.63 37.18 -9.01
N LYS A 563 -16.45 36.92 -9.59
CA LYS A 563 -15.32 37.87 -9.65
C LYS A 563 -15.06 38.44 -11.05
N LEU A 564 -15.76 37.96 -12.07
CA LEU A 564 -15.58 38.40 -13.45
C LEU A 564 -16.54 39.56 -13.73
N ASP A 565 -16.12 40.48 -14.60
CA ASP A 565 -17.00 41.55 -15.09
C ASP A 565 -17.99 41.00 -16.13
N ALA A 566 -19.02 41.78 -16.46
CA ALA A 566 -20.09 41.33 -17.37
C ALA A 566 -19.55 40.89 -18.75
N VAL A 567 -18.51 41.56 -19.25
CA VAL A 567 -17.91 41.26 -20.56
C VAL A 567 -17.14 39.95 -20.52
N ALA A 568 -16.32 39.70 -19.49
CA ALA A 568 -15.62 38.43 -19.32
C ALA A 568 -16.59 37.27 -19.08
N ILE A 569 -17.69 37.51 -18.35
CA ILE A 569 -18.76 36.52 -18.18
C ILE A 569 -19.41 36.17 -19.52
N GLU A 570 -19.77 37.17 -20.33
CA GLU A 570 -20.36 36.95 -21.65
C GLU A 570 -19.41 36.17 -22.58
N ALA A 571 -18.13 36.56 -22.61
CA ALA A 571 -17.10 35.86 -23.39
C ALA A 571 -16.96 34.40 -22.95
N LYS A 572 -16.98 34.14 -21.64
CA LYS A 572 -16.91 32.79 -21.08
C LYS A 572 -18.14 31.95 -21.45
N PHE A 573 -19.34 32.50 -21.34
CA PHE A 573 -20.55 31.79 -21.77
C PHE A 573 -20.57 31.49 -23.27
N LYS A 574 -20.06 32.40 -24.11
CA LYS A 574 -19.89 32.15 -25.55
C LYS A 574 -18.89 31.02 -25.80
N GLN A 575 -17.76 31.03 -25.09
CA GLN A 575 -16.76 29.97 -25.16
C GLN A 575 -17.35 28.61 -24.75
N ASP A 576 -18.07 28.54 -23.61
CA ASP A 576 -18.73 27.32 -23.13
C ASP A 576 -19.74 26.80 -24.15
N LEU A 577 -20.55 27.68 -24.74
CA LEU A 577 -21.48 27.32 -25.81
C LEU A 577 -20.73 26.77 -27.04
N GLY A 578 -19.62 27.41 -27.44
CA GLY A 578 -18.77 26.94 -28.52
C GLY A 578 -18.25 25.52 -28.28
N PHE A 579 -17.76 25.23 -27.08
CA PHE A 579 -17.35 23.87 -26.69
C PHE A 579 -18.51 22.88 -26.71
N ARG A 580 -19.70 23.26 -26.21
CA ARG A 580 -20.89 22.39 -26.28
C ARG A 580 -21.27 22.07 -27.72
N MET A 581 -21.26 23.05 -28.62
CA MET A 581 -21.55 22.85 -30.04
C MET A 581 -20.63 21.81 -30.68
N LEU A 582 -19.32 21.86 -30.36
CA LEU A 582 -18.36 20.86 -30.83
C LEU A 582 -18.56 19.49 -30.19
N ASN A 583 -18.89 19.45 -28.89
CA ASN A 583 -19.14 18.20 -28.17
C ASN A 583 -20.42 17.46 -28.62
N CYS A 584 -21.33 18.12 -29.36
CA CYS A 584 -22.51 17.48 -29.94
C CYS A 584 -22.18 16.45 -31.05
N GLY A 585 -20.92 16.36 -31.52
CA GLY A 585 -20.53 15.46 -32.61
C GLY A 585 -21.01 15.90 -34.00
N ARG A 586 -21.59 17.11 -34.10
CA ARG A 586 -22.13 17.68 -35.32
C ARG A 586 -21.08 18.54 -36.03
N THR A 587 -20.49 17.99 -37.08
CA THR A 587 -19.42 18.65 -37.85
C THR A 587 -19.86 19.92 -38.58
N ASP A 588 -21.16 20.05 -38.87
CA ASP A 588 -21.76 21.23 -39.50
C ASP A 588 -21.68 22.48 -38.61
N LEU A 589 -21.60 22.31 -37.28
CA LEU A 589 -21.57 23.40 -36.31
C LEU A 589 -20.17 23.98 -36.07
N VAL A 590 -19.13 23.37 -36.63
CA VAL A 590 -17.73 23.74 -36.36
C VAL A 590 -17.48 25.22 -36.69
N LYS A 591 -17.99 25.71 -37.82
CA LYS A 591 -17.78 27.12 -38.24
C LYS A 591 -18.41 28.11 -37.26
N GLN A 592 -19.62 27.83 -36.78
CA GLN A 592 -20.32 28.66 -35.81
C GLN A 592 -19.64 28.57 -34.44
N ALA A 593 -19.21 27.38 -34.03
CA ALA A 593 -18.48 27.20 -32.78
C ALA A 593 -17.17 28.01 -32.76
N VAL A 594 -16.38 27.98 -33.85
CA VAL A 594 -15.14 28.78 -33.96
C VAL A 594 -15.38 30.27 -33.74
N SER A 595 -16.51 30.81 -34.22
CA SER A 595 -16.85 32.23 -34.00
C SER A 595 -17.14 32.60 -32.53
N LEU A 596 -17.47 31.60 -31.70
CA LEU A 596 -17.82 31.78 -30.29
C LEU A 596 -16.64 31.51 -29.34
N LEU A 597 -15.63 30.73 -29.78
CA LEU A 597 -14.49 30.30 -28.97
C LEU A 597 -13.45 31.41 -28.70
N GLY A 598 -13.64 32.62 -29.24
CA GLY A 598 -12.76 33.76 -28.98
C GLY A 598 -11.58 33.89 -29.96
N PRO A 599 -10.54 34.65 -29.61
CA PRO A 599 -9.47 35.06 -30.54
C PRO A 599 -8.58 33.89 -31.01
N ASP A 600 -8.40 32.87 -30.17
CA ASP A 600 -7.61 31.68 -30.51
C ASP A 600 -8.40 30.67 -31.37
N GLY A 601 -9.69 30.96 -31.64
CA GLY A 601 -10.56 30.17 -32.51
C GLY A 601 -10.65 28.72 -32.08
N ILE A 602 -10.27 27.80 -32.98
CA ILE A 602 -10.35 26.36 -32.72
C ILE A 602 -9.28 25.84 -31.74
N ASN A 603 -8.22 26.62 -31.50
CA ASN A 603 -7.14 26.25 -30.56
C ASN A 603 -7.39 26.78 -29.14
N THR A 604 -8.53 27.43 -28.92
CA THR A 604 -8.96 27.86 -27.59
C THR A 604 -8.98 26.66 -26.63
N MET A 605 -8.43 26.85 -25.43
CA MET A 605 -8.39 25.83 -24.38
C MET A 605 -9.55 25.99 -23.39
N SER A 606 -10.11 24.85 -22.95
CA SER A 606 -11.12 24.79 -21.89
C SER A 606 -10.50 25.08 -20.50
N GLU A 607 -11.33 25.10 -19.46
CA GLU A 607 -10.89 25.20 -18.06
C GLU A 607 -9.97 24.05 -17.63
N GLN A 608 -10.03 22.91 -18.31
CA GLN A 608 -9.13 21.76 -18.12
C GLN A 608 -7.83 21.88 -18.93
N GLY A 609 -7.62 23.00 -19.64
CA GLY A 609 -6.45 23.24 -20.48
C GLY A 609 -6.44 22.42 -21.78
N MET A 610 -7.60 21.91 -22.22
CA MET A 610 -7.72 21.05 -23.40
C MET A 610 -8.33 21.78 -24.59
N THR A 611 -7.85 21.48 -25.79
CA THR A 611 -8.43 21.99 -27.05
C THR A 611 -9.61 21.13 -27.50
N PRO A 612 -10.51 21.65 -28.36
CA PRO A 612 -11.56 20.86 -28.99
C PRO A 612 -11.05 19.60 -29.70
N LEU A 613 -9.88 19.69 -30.35
CA LEU A 613 -9.24 18.55 -31.00
C LEU A 613 -8.92 17.44 -29.98
N MET A 614 -8.40 17.78 -28.80
CA MET A 614 -8.13 16.79 -27.76
C MET A 614 -9.42 16.11 -27.27
N TYR A 615 -10.54 16.85 -27.11
CA TYR A 615 -11.82 16.24 -26.75
C TYR A 615 -12.34 15.28 -27.84
N ALA A 616 -12.21 15.66 -29.13
CA ALA A 616 -12.58 14.79 -30.24
C ALA A 616 -11.71 13.51 -30.26
N CYS A 617 -10.40 13.63 -29.99
CA CYS A 617 -9.48 12.51 -29.87
C CYS A 617 -9.83 11.55 -28.72
N VAL A 618 -10.20 12.08 -27.55
CA VAL A 618 -10.64 11.25 -26.41
C VAL A 618 -11.90 10.45 -26.76
N ARG A 619 -12.82 11.06 -27.51
CA ARG A 619 -14.08 10.43 -27.93
C ARG A 619 -13.91 9.42 -29.07
N GLY A 620 -12.80 9.48 -29.81
CA GLY A 620 -12.60 8.65 -31.00
C GLY A 620 -13.46 9.10 -32.19
N ASP A 621 -13.91 10.36 -32.20
CA ASP A 621 -14.77 10.89 -33.27
C ASP A 621 -13.92 11.29 -34.49
N GLU A 622 -13.66 10.31 -35.34
CA GLU A 622 -12.84 10.43 -36.54
C GLU A 622 -13.30 11.60 -37.45
N ALA A 623 -14.61 11.72 -37.66
CA ALA A 623 -15.19 12.75 -38.53
C ALA A 623 -15.01 14.16 -37.95
N MET A 624 -15.20 14.31 -36.63
CA MET A 624 -14.94 15.58 -35.96
C MET A 624 -13.45 15.92 -35.95
N VAL A 625 -12.57 14.95 -35.70
CA VAL A 625 -11.12 15.16 -35.78
C VAL A 625 -10.74 15.67 -37.16
N GLN A 626 -11.18 15.02 -38.24
CA GLN A 626 -10.89 15.46 -39.61
C GLN A 626 -11.37 16.89 -39.85
N MET A 627 -12.61 17.23 -39.45
CA MET A 627 -13.17 18.57 -39.64
C MET A 627 -12.47 19.66 -38.83
N LEU A 628 -11.97 19.33 -37.63
CA LEU A 628 -11.17 20.25 -36.83
C LEU A 628 -9.79 20.47 -37.47
N LEU A 629 -9.18 19.44 -38.03
CA LEU A 629 -7.93 19.56 -38.78
C LEU A 629 -8.10 20.42 -40.03
N ASP A 630 -9.18 20.19 -40.79
CA ASP A 630 -9.54 20.99 -41.97
C ASP A 630 -9.82 22.47 -41.61
N ALA A 631 -10.31 22.73 -40.39
CA ALA A 631 -10.50 24.07 -39.84
C ALA A 631 -9.22 24.73 -39.31
N GLY A 632 -8.06 24.06 -39.42
CA GLY A 632 -6.75 24.59 -39.02
C GLY A 632 -6.41 24.39 -37.54
N ALA A 633 -6.95 23.36 -36.89
CA ALA A 633 -6.55 22.99 -35.53
C ALA A 633 -5.07 22.59 -35.49
N ASP A 634 -4.33 23.13 -34.52
CA ASP A 634 -2.93 22.79 -34.33
C ASP A 634 -2.79 21.46 -33.56
N LEU A 635 -2.08 20.53 -34.18
CA LEU A 635 -1.87 19.16 -33.70
C LEU A 635 -1.00 19.09 -32.45
N ASN A 636 -0.05 20.01 -32.33
CA ASN A 636 1.03 19.94 -31.34
C ASN A 636 0.79 20.87 -30.15
N VAL A 637 -0.44 21.38 -29.99
CA VAL A 637 -0.82 22.12 -28.79
C VAL A 637 -0.70 21.20 -27.59
N GLU A 638 -0.03 21.69 -26.56
CA GLU A 638 0.16 20.99 -25.30
C GLU A 638 -0.83 21.49 -24.25
N VAL A 639 -1.33 20.58 -23.42
CA VAL A 639 -2.10 20.96 -22.23
C VAL A 639 -1.22 21.80 -21.30
N VAL A 640 -1.67 23.01 -21.00
CA VAL A 640 -0.88 24.01 -20.26
C VAL A 640 -0.50 23.54 -18.85
N SER A 641 0.77 23.75 -18.50
CA SER A 641 1.31 23.36 -17.19
C SER A 641 1.15 24.40 -16.09
N THR A 642 0.78 25.64 -16.42
CA THR A 642 0.71 26.73 -15.43
C THR A 642 -0.58 26.64 -14.59
N PRO A 643 -0.49 26.25 -13.30
CA PRO A 643 -1.67 26.06 -12.46
C PRO A 643 -2.40 27.38 -12.16
N HIS A 644 -1.75 28.52 -12.36
CA HIS A 644 -2.32 29.84 -12.09
C HIS A 644 -3.36 30.27 -13.12
N LYS A 645 -3.21 29.87 -14.39
CA LYS A 645 -4.15 30.22 -15.46
C LYS A 645 -5.28 29.20 -15.55
N TYR A 646 -4.98 27.93 -15.30
CA TYR A 646 -5.95 26.82 -15.37
C TYR A 646 -5.84 25.93 -14.13
N PRO A 647 -6.51 26.27 -13.01
CA PRO A 647 -6.40 25.53 -11.75
C PRO A 647 -7.00 24.12 -11.82
N SER A 648 -7.91 23.88 -12.77
CA SER A 648 -8.63 22.61 -12.93
C SER A 648 -7.89 21.60 -13.82
N VAL A 649 -6.72 21.94 -14.38
CA VAL A 649 -5.90 21.01 -15.17
C VAL A 649 -5.47 19.84 -14.30
N HIS A 650 -5.67 18.62 -14.82
CA HIS A 650 -5.19 17.41 -14.17
C HIS A 650 -3.65 17.36 -14.26
N PRO A 651 -2.91 17.04 -13.17
CA PRO A 651 -1.44 17.16 -13.17
C PRO A 651 -0.76 16.28 -14.20
N GLU A 652 -1.33 15.10 -14.42
CA GLU A 652 -0.76 14.07 -15.27
C GLU A 652 -1.03 14.31 -16.75
N THR A 653 -2.02 15.14 -17.08
CA THR A 653 -2.33 15.47 -18.48
C THR A 653 -1.54 16.67 -18.97
N ARG A 654 -0.77 17.33 -18.10
CA ARG A 654 0.08 18.46 -18.49
C ARG A 654 1.07 18.02 -19.56
N HIS A 655 1.32 18.93 -20.49
CA HIS A 655 2.13 18.68 -21.68
C HIS A 655 1.55 17.63 -22.64
N TRP A 656 0.40 17.01 -22.41
CA TRP A 656 -0.14 16.06 -23.38
C TRP A 656 -0.60 16.75 -24.66
N THR A 657 -0.45 16.04 -25.77
CA THR A 657 -0.91 16.48 -27.09
C THR A 657 -2.15 15.69 -27.50
N ALA A 658 -2.81 16.10 -28.58
CA ALA A 658 -3.95 15.37 -29.14
C ALA A 658 -3.62 13.90 -29.46
N LEU A 659 -2.40 13.63 -29.94
CA LEU A 659 -1.90 12.28 -30.21
C LEU A 659 -1.82 11.43 -28.93
N THR A 660 -1.31 12.00 -27.84
CA THR A 660 -1.19 11.30 -26.55
C THR A 660 -2.55 10.81 -26.04
N PHE A 661 -3.60 11.64 -26.15
CA PHE A 661 -4.97 11.25 -25.79
C PHE A 661 -5.52 10.14 -26.69
N ALA A 662 -5.38 10.27 -28.01
CA ALA A 662 -5.88 9.27 -28.96
C ALA A 662 -5.24 7.89 -28.72
N VAL A 663 -3.93 7.85 -28.46
CA VAL A 663 -3.19 6.61 -28.17
C VAL A 663 -3.63 5.99 -26.85
N LEU A 664 -3.80 6.79 -25.80
CA LEU A 664 -4.17 6.30 -24.48
C LEU A 664 -5.57 5.65 -24.45
N HIS A 665 -6.51 6.19 -25.24
CA HIS A 665 -7.85 5.64 -25.38
C HIS A 665 -7.95 4.52 -26.43
N GLY A 666 -6.90 4.24 -27.19
CA GLY A 666 -6.88 3.11 -28.12
C GLY A 666 -7.50 3.38 -29.50
N HIS A 667 -7.73 4.64 -29.88
CA HIS A 667 -8.44 5.00 -31.11
C HIS A 667 -7.50 4.96 -32.33
N ILE A 668 -7.22 3.76 -32.84
CA ILE A 668 -6.27 3.53 -33.94
C ILE A 668 -6.53 4.41 -35.18
N PRO A 669 -7.77 4.55 -35.70
CA PRO A 669 -8.04 5.38 -36.88
C PRO A 669 -7.69 6.87 -36.65
N VAL A 670 -8.04 7.40 -35.48
CA VAL A 670 -7.71 8.78 -35.08
C VAL A 670 -6.20 8.96 -34.96
N VAL A 671 -5.49 7.98 -34.39
CA VAL A 671 -4.02 8.02 -34.30
C VAL A 671 -3.38 8.02 -35.69
N GLN A 672 -3.89 7.22 -36.63
CA GLN A 672 -3.42 7.23 -38.03
C GLN A 672 -3.63 8.60 -38.67
N LEU A 673 -4.84 9.18 -38.56
CA LEU A 673 -5.14 10.51 -39.10
C LEU A 673 -4.21 11.60 -38.54
N LEU A 674 -3.99 11.62 -37.22
CA LEU A 674 -3.11 12.62 -36.60
C LEU A 674 -1.66 12.47 -37.07
N LEU A 675 -1.16 11.24 -37.17
CA LEU A 675 0.20 10.97 -37.64
C LEU A 675 0.36 11.29 -39.13
N ASP A 676 -0.65 11.02 -39.95
CA ASP A 676 -0.66 11.36 -41.38
C ASP A 676 -0.74 12.89 -41.60
N ALA A 677 -1.41 13.61 -40.69
CA ALA A 677 -1.45 15.08 -40.67
C ALA A 677 -0.13 15.73 -40.17
N GLY A 678 0.85 14.93 -39.74
CA GLY A 678 2.17 15.42 -39.30
C GLY A 678 2.29 15.72 -37.81
N ALA A 679 1.45 15.11 -36.95
CA ALA A 679 1.62 15.21 -35.50
C ALA A 679 3.00 14.67 -35.07
N LYS A 680 3.62 15.31 -34.08
CA LYS A 680 4.89 14.85 -33.52
C LYS A 680 4.71 13.48 -32.87
N VAL A 681 5.41 12.47 -33.38
CA VAL A 681 5.29 11.06 -32.94
C VAL A 681 5.64 10.88 -31.44
N GLU A 682 6.58 11.68 -30.94
CA GLU A 682 7.00 11.67 -29.52
C GLU A 682 6.13 12.55 -28.61
N GLY A 683 5.19 13.32 -29.16
CA GLY A 683 4.45 14.33 -28.42
C GLY A 683 5.34 15.51 -28.00
N SER A 684 5.36 15.82 -26.71
CA SER A 684 5.90 17.07 -26.12
C SER A 684 7.16 16.92 -25.27
N VAL A 685 7.83 15.77 -25.32
CA VAL A 685 8.90 15.41 -24.37
C VAL A 685 10.08 16.39 -24.37
N GLU A 686 10.21 17.24 -25.39
CA GLU A 686 11.39 18.08 -25.59
C GLU A 686 11.52 19.31 -24.66
N HIS A 687 10.48 19.76 -23.92
CA HIS A 687 10.52 21.12 -23.32
C HIS A 687 9.97 21.31 -21.87
N GLY A 688 9.72 20.25 -21.09
CA GLY A 688 9.16 20.39 -19.74
C GLY A 688 10.20 20.44 -18.62
N GLU A 689 10.70 21.62 -18.22
CA GLU A 689 11.73 21.76 -17.15
C GLU A 689 11.29 21.28 -15.76
N GLU A 690 9.99 21.09 -15.51
CA GLU A 690 9.48 20.80 -14.16
C GLU A 690 8.48 19.64 -14.04
N ASN A 691 8.03 18.98 -15.12
CA ASN A 691 6.97 17.96 -15.01
C ASN A 691 7.10 16.77 -15.97
N TYR A 692 6.79 15.59 -15.42
CA TYR A 692 6.72 14.28 -16.08
C TYR A 692 5.71 14.28 -17.24
N SER A 693 6.14 13.96 -18.46
CA SER A 693 5.27 13.70 -19.61
C SER A 693 5.64 12.36 -20.26
N GLU A 694 4.70 11.42 -20.39
CA GLU A 694 4.95 10.11 -21.05
C GLU A 694 4.85 10.26 -22.59
N THR A 695 5.72 9.59 -23.34
CA THR A 695 5.59 9.55 -24.80
C THR A 695 4.36 8.72 -25.21
N PRO A 696 3.76 8.98 -26.38
CA PRO A 696 2.70 8.14 -26.92
C PRO A 696 3.11 6.66 -27.00
N LEU A 697 4.36 6.37 -27.38
CA LEU A 697 4.87 4.99 -27.45
C LEU A 697 4.94 4.33 -26.06
N GLN A 698 5.37 5.05 -25.03
CA GLN A 698 5.39 4.53 -23.65
C GLN A 698 3.98 4.17 -23.17
N LEU A 699 2.98 5.01 -23.47
CA LEU A 699 1.58 4.74 -23.14
C LEU A 699 1.05 3.53 -23.89
N ALA A 700 1.27 3.45 -25.21
CA ALA A 700 0.87 2.29 -26.01
C ALA A 700 1.52 0.99 -25.50
N ALA A 701 2.80 1.08 -25.12
CA ALA A 701 3.56 -0.05 -24.57
C ALA A 701 3.04 -0.51 -23.21
N ALA A 702 2.63 0.44 -22.36
CA ALA A 702 2.05 0.17 -21.04
C ALA A 702 0.62 -0.39 -21.13
N VAL A 703 -0.19 0.06 -22.08
CA VAL A 703 -1.55 -0.45 -22.34
C VAL A 703 -1.51 -1.84 -22.99
N GLY A 704 -0.41 -2.18 -23.66
CA GLY A 704 -0.24 -3.46 -24.33
C GLY A 704 -0.90 -3.54 -25.71
N ASN A 705 -1.25 -2.40 -26.30
CA ASN A 705 -1.85 -2.35 -27.63
C ASN A 705 -0.78 -2.57 -28.71
N PHE A 706 -0.66 -3.82 -29.18
CA PHE A 706 0.35 -4.23 -30.15
C PHE A 706 0.25 -3.48 -31.48
N GLU A 707 -0.97 -3.16 -31.93
CA GLU A 707 -1.21 -2.45 -33.19
C GLU A 707 -0.75 -0.99 -33.09
N LEU A 708 -1.11 -0.29 -32.02
CA LEU A 708 -0.63 1.08 -31.78
C LEU A 708 0.90 1.14 -31.64
N VAL A 709 1.51 0.19 -30.92
CA VAL A 709 2.97 0.12 -30.82
C VAL A 709 3.61 -0.10 -32.19
N SER A 710 3.04 -0.99 -33.02
CA SER A 710 3.56 -1.23 -34.37
C SER A 710 3.44 0.03 -35.23
N LEU A 711 2.29 0.69 -35.21
CA LEU A 711 2.03 1.93 -35.96
C LEU A 711 2.99 3.05 -35.55
N LEU A 712 3.17 3.30 -34.25
CA LEU A 712 4.06 4.36 -33.76
C LEU A 712 5.51 4.08 -34.13
N LEU A 713 5.97 2.83 -34.02
CA LEU A 713 7.33 2.45 -34.42
C LEU A 713 7.55 2.60 -35.94
N GLU A 714 6.55 2.26 -36.76
CA GLU A 714 6.59 2.46 -38.22
C GLU A 714 6.70 3.94 -38.59
N ARG A 715 6.09 4.84 -37.81
CA ARG A 715 6.23 6.30 -37.97
C ARG A 715 7.51 6.86 -37.36
N GLY A 716 8.38 6.00 -36.82
CA GLY A 716 9.73 6.36 -36.39
C GLY A 716 9.86 6.72 -34.92
N ALA A 717 8.90 6.33 -34.07
CA ALA A 717 8.98 6.50 -32.63
C ALA A 717 10.23 5.80 -32.04
N ASP A 718 10.91 6.47 -31.12
CA ASP A 718 12.13 5.96 -30.48
C ASP A 718 11.79 5.25 -29.15
N PRO A 719 12.00 3.92 -29.04
CA PRO A 719 11.65 3.16 -27.84
C PRO A 719 12.56 3.46 -26.64
N LEU A 720 13.73 4.08 -26.87
CA LEU A 720 14.70 4.42 -25.83
C LEU A 720 14.43 5.76 -25.17
N ILE A 721 13.56 6.60 -25.74
CA ILE A 721 13.16 7.84 -25.08
C ILE A 721 12.44 7.49 -23.79
N GLY A 722 13.04 7.94 -22.68
CA GLY A 722 12.51 7.82 -21.35
C GLY A 722 12.29 9.21 -20.75
N THR A 723 11.43 9.25 -19.73
CA THR A 723 10.94 10.52 -19.20
C THR A 723 11.46 10.69 -17.79
N MET A 724 12.29 11.73 -17.59
CA MET A 724 13.00 11.97 -16.33
C MET A 724 12.11 12.53 -15.22
N TYR A 725 12.35 12.07 -14.00
CA TYR A 725 11.66 12.53 -12.80
C TYR A 725 12.44 13.64 -12.10
N ARG A 726 12.48 14.85 -12.65
CA ARG A 726 13.29 15.94 -12.08
C ARG A 726 12.60 16.57 -10.85
N ASN A 727 12.70 15.94 -9.69
CA ASN A 727 12.47 16.63 -8.43
C ASN A 727 13.68 17.54 -8.18
N GLY A 728 13.46 18.85 -7.99
CA GLY A 728 14.48 19.92 -7.92
C GLY A 728 15.58 19.81 -6.85
N ILE A 729 15.75 18.64 -6.22
CA ILE A 729 16.73 18.36 -5.16
C ILE A 729 17.85 17.43 -5.67
N SER A 730 17.69 16.75 -6.83
CA SER A 730 18.70 15.81 -7.31
C SER A 730 18.89 15.91 -8.83
N THR A 731 20.11 16.26 -9.22
CA THR A 731 20.57 16.47 -10.60
C THR A 731 21.08 15.20 -11.29
N THR A 732 21.04 14.04 -10.63
CA THR A 732 21.40 12.77 -11.28
C THR A 732 20.21 12.28 -12.11
N PRO A 733 20.43 11.78 -13.34
CA PRO A 733 19.35 11.33 -14.22
C PRO A 733 18.60 10.19 -13.53
N GLN A 734 17.44 10.52 -12.95
CA GLN A 734 16.55 9.53 -12.35
C GLN A 734 16.08 8.58 -13.45
N GLY A 735 16.04 7.28 -13.16
CA GLY A 735 15.82 6.22 -14.15
C GLY A 735 14.64 6.50 -15.08
N ASP A 736 15.00 6.53 -16.35
CA ASP A 736 14.18 6.80 -17.51
C ASP A 736 13.21 5.64 -17.73
N MET A 737 12.00 5.77 -17.18
CA MET A 737 10.90 4.87 -17.51
C MET A 737 10.61 5.00 -19.01
N ASN A 738 11.18 4.07 -19.78
CA ASN A 738 11.14 4.01 -21.22
C ASN A 738 10.09 2.97 -21.68
N SER A 739 9.91 2.85 -22.99
CA SER A 739 8.88 1.96 -23.55
C SER A 739 9.13 0.48 -23.20
N PHE A 740 10.39 0.04 -23.11
CA PHE A 740 10.73 -1.33 -22.70
C PHE A 740 10.32 -1.59 -21.25
N SER A 741 10.63 -0.67 -20.34
CA SER A 741 10.30 -0.82 -18.93
C SER A 741 8.80 -0.73 -18.68
N GLN A 742 8.05 0.07 -19.45
CA GLN A 742 6.59 0.10 -19.37
C GLN A 742 5.95 -1.22 -19.83
N ALA A 743 6.37 -1.76 -20.98
CA ALA A 743 5.87 -3.05 -21.47
C ALA A 743 6.20 -4.19 -20.49
N ALA A 744 7.40 -4.17 -19.91
CA ALA A 744 7.85 -5.14 -18.92
C ALA A 744 7.10 -5.01 -17.59
N ALA A 745 6.83 -3.79 -17.14
CA ALA A 745 6.08 -3.51 -15.91
C ALA A 745 4.64 -4.03 -15.94
N HIS A 746 3.98 -4.08 -17.10
CA HIS A 746 2.60 -4.60 -17.26
C HIS A 746 2.58 -6.04 -17.80
N GLY A 747 3.76 -6.64 -18.06
CA GLY A 747 3.84 -8.02 -18.52
C GLY A 747 3.47 -8.25 -19.99
N HIS A 748 3.47 -7.21 -20.81
CA HIS A 748 3.12 -7.30 -22.23
C HIS A 748 4.27 -7.90 -23.05
N ARG A 749 4.48 -9.22 -22.90
CA ARG A 749 5.57 -9.97 -23.54
C ARG A 749 5.64 -9.81 -25.06
N ASN A 750 4.49 -9.79 -25.74
CA ASN A 750 4.45 -9.64 -27.21
C ASN A 750 4.88 -8.25 -27.67
N VAL A 751 4.42 -7.22 -26.95
CA VAL A 751 4.82 -5.82 -27.18
C VAL A 751 6.31 -5.64 -26.89
N PHE A 752 6.80 -6.19 -25.78
CA PHE A 752 8.21 -6.15 -25.42
C PHE A 752 9.10 -6.77 -26.53
N ARG A 753 8.71 -7.92 -27.08
CA ARG A 753 9.42 -8.55 -28.20
C ARG A 753 9.36 -7.72 -29.49
N LYS A 754 8.24 -7.05 -29.76
CA LYS A 754 8.12 -6.15 -30.91
C LYS A 754 9.05 -4.94 -30.80
N LEU A 755 9.18 -4.36 -29.59
CA LEU A 755 10.12 -3.28 -29.32
C LEU A 755 11.57 -3.73 -29.53
N LEU A 756 11.90 -4.97 -29.16
CA LEU A 756 13.23 -5.55 -29.38
C LEU A 756 13.54 -5.87 -30.84
N ALA A 757 12.53 -6.18 -31.63
CA ALA A 757 12.69 -6.54 -33.04
C ALA A 757 13.00 -5.34 -33.95
N GLN A 758 12.95 -4.11 -33.44
CA GLN A 758 13.25 -2.92 -34.22
C GLN A 758 14.74 -2.83 -34.55
N PRO A 759 15.11 -2.50 -35.80
CA PRO A 759 16.50 -2.28 -36.19
C PRO A 759 17.06 -1.06 -35.46
N GLU A 760 18.27 -1.17 -34.91
CA GLU A 760 18.98 -0.05 -34.28
C GLU A 760 19.19 1.03 -35.35
N LYS A 761 18.55 2.20 -35.20
CA LYS A 761 18.91 3.36 -36.01
C LYS A 761 20.31 3.79 -35.56
N GLU A 762 21.32 3.59 -36.41
CA GLU A 762 22.62 4.27 -36.30
C GLU A 762 22.39 5.78 -36.44
N LYS A 763 22.02 6.45 -35.35
CA LYS A 763 22.21 7.90 -35.26
C LYS A 763 23.71 8.10 -35.10
N SER A 764 24.30 8.82 -36.05
CA SER A 764 25.70 9.27 -36.02
C SER A 764 25.87 10.27 -34.88
N ASP A 765 25.88 9.79 -33.64
CA ASP A 765 25.93 10.66 -32.46
C ASP A 765 27.35 11.12 -32.20
N ILE A 766 27.59 12.39 -32.53
CA ILE A 766 28.77 13.17 -32.14
C ILE A 766 28.79 13.19 -30.61
N LEU A 767 29.81 12.56 -30.01
CA LEU A 767 30.00 12.54 -28.55
C LEU A 767 30.08 13.97 -28.00
N SER A 768 29.37 14.24 -26.91
CA SER A 768 29.57 15.50 -26.18
C SER A 768 30.90 15.45 -25.44
N LEU A 769 31.58 16.60 -25.29
CA LEU A 769 32.89 16.65 -24.62
C LEU A 769 32.82 16.12 -23.17
N GLU A 770 31.67 16.30 -22.51
CA GLU A 770 31.38 15.77 -21.18
C GLU A 770 31.34 14.24 -21.16
N GLU A 771 30.79 13.60 -22.19
CA GLU A 771 30.74 12.14 -22.31
C GLU A 771 32.12 11.55 -22.61
N ILE A 772 32.94 12.23 -23.41
CA ILE A 772 34.33 11.83 -23.67
C ILE A 772 35.15 11.86 -22.37
N LEU A 773 34.92 12.86 -21.51
CA LEU A 773 35.64 13.01 -20.25
C LEU A 773 35.13 12.07 -19.15
N ALA A 774 33.87 11.64 -19.21
CA ALA A 774 33.27 10.70 -18.26
C ALA A 774 33.67 9.23 -18.50
N GLU A 775 34.13 8.87 -19.71
CA GLU A 775 34.66 7.54 -20.04
C GLU A 775 36.09 7.30 -19.51
N GLY A 776 36.36 7.71 -18.26
CA GLY A 776 37.64 7.49 -17.57
C GLY A 776 38.27 6.14 -17.92
N THR A 777 39.51 6.18 -18.39
CA THR A 777 40.30 5.06 -18.89
C THR A 777 40.47 3.95 -17.84
N ASP A 778 39.50 3.05 -17.72
CA ASP A 778 39.67 1.78 -17.01
C ASP A 778 40.34 0.76 -17.95
N LEU A 779 41.65 0.95 -18.15
CA LEU A 779 42.53 -0.07 -18.70
C LEU A 779 42.83 -1.12 -17.62
N ALA A 780 41.96 -2.12 -17.51
CA ALA A 780 42.30 -3.40 -16.90
C ALA A 780 42.14 -4.51 -17.94
N GLU A 781 43.24 -4.81 -18.62
CA GLU A 781 43.40 -5.88 -19.62
C GLU A 781 43.26 -7.28 -18.99
N THR A 782 42.07 -7.72 -18.58
CA THR A 782 41.79 -9.16 -18.34
C THR A 782 40.30 -9.46 -18.38
N ALA A 783 39.61 -9.18 -19.49
CA ALA A 783 38.35 -9.85 -19.88
C ALA A 783 38.09 -9.58 -21.37
N PRO A 784 37.52 -10.54 -22.13
CA PRO A 784 37.11 -10.25 -23.50
C PRO A 784 36.09 -9.10 -23.47
N PRO A 785 36.21 -8.09 -24.35
CA PRO A 785 35.28 -6.97 -24.33
C PRO A 785 33.88 -7.51 -24.63
N PRO A 786 32.85 -7.20 -23.82
CA PRO A 786 31.50 -7.55 -24.17
C PRO A 786 31.16 -6.78 -25.45
N LEU A 787 30.59 -7.51 -26.40
CA LEU A 787 30.12 -7.02 -27.69
C LEU A 787 29.37 -5.69 -27.54
N CYS A 788 29.70 -4.73 -28.40
CA CYS A 788 29.02 -3.44 -28.68
C CYS A 788 29.48 -2.21 -27.87
N ALA A 789 30.57 -1.59 -28.33
CA ALA A 789 30.97 -0.21 -28.00
C ALA A 789 30.24 0.81 -28.89
N SER A 790 28.92 0.97 -28.72
CA SER A 790 28.12 2.07 -29.30
C SER A 790 27.22 2.65 -28.21
N ARG A 791 27.05 3.98 -28.13
CA ARG A 791 26.22 4.68 -27.11
C ARG A 791 24.81 4.09 -27.01
N ASN A 792 24.22 3.73 -28.15
CA ASN A 792 22.90 3.09 -28.21
C ASN A 792 22.87 1.75 -27.45
N SER A 793 23.96 0.97 -27.47
CA SER A 793 24.02 -0.31 -26.73
C SER A 793 23.97 -0.08 -25.22
N LYS A 794 24.64 0.97 -24.71
CA LYS A 794 24.70 1.28 -23.27
C LYS A 794 23.38 1.85 -22.76
N ALA A 795 22.76 2.76 -23.53
CA ALA A 795 21.42 3.27 -23.23
C ALA A 795 20.38 2.14 -23.25
N LYS A 796 20.40 1.30 -24.28
CA LYS A 796 19.54 0.12 -24.38
C LYS A 796 19.79 -0.87 -23.25
N LEU A 797 21.03 -1.14 -22.88
CA LEU A 797 21.34 -2.02 -21.75
C LEU A 797 20.80 -1.46 -20.43
N ARG A 798 20.90 -0.15 -20.19
CA ARG A 798 20.27 0.51 -19.03
C ARG A 798 18.75 0.37 -19.05
N ALA A 799 18.13 0.63 -20.20
CA ALA A 799 16.70 0.49 -20.40
C ALA A 799 16.22 -0.95 -20.13
N LEU A 800 16.96 -1.95 -20.63
CA LEU A 800 16.66 -3.37 -20.40
C LEU A 800 16.90 -3.81 -18.96
N ARG A 801 17.91 -3.27 -18.26
CA ARG A 801 18.11 -3.51 -16.82
C ARG A 801 16.94 -2.98 -16.00
N GLU A 802 16.45 -1.78 -16.31
CA GLU A 802 15.26 -1.23 -15.66
C GLU A 802 14.01 -2.05 -15.99
N ALA A 803 13.83 -2.45 -17.25
CA ALA A 803 12.76 -3.35 -17.64
C ALA A 803 12.79 -4.68 -16.87
N MET A 804 13.98 -5.25 -16.68
CA MET A 804 14.18 -6.49 -15.91
C MET A 804 13.79 -6.31 -14.44
N TYR A 805 14.15 -5.17 -13.85
CA TYR A 805 13.76 -4.82 -12.49
C TYR A 805 12.24 -4.76 -12.33
N HIS A 806 11.56 -4.03 -13.21
CA HIS A 806 10.11 -3.88 -13.13
C HIS A 806 9.34 -5.17 -13.44
N SER A 807 9.78 -5.99 -14.40
CA SER A 807 9.14 -7.28 -14.66
C SER A 807 9.35 -8.25 -13.51
N ALA A 808 10.54 -8.26 -12.88
CA ALA A 808 10.81 -9.10 -11.73
C ALA A 808 9.97 -8.67 -10.52
N GLU A 809 10.01 -7.39 -10.13
CA GLU A 809 9.27 -6.84 -8.99
C GLU A 809 7.76 -7.10 -9.10
N HIS A 810 7.19 -7.01 -10.31
CA HIS A 810 5.75 -7.23 -10.54
C HIS A 810 5.40 -8.71 -10.85
N GLY A 811 6.38 -9.62 -10.80
CA GLY A 811 6.18 -11.06 -10.95
C GLY A 811 5.95 -11.57 -12.38
N TYR A 812 6.29 -10.80 -13.42
CA TYR A 812 6.26 -11.22 -14.81
C TYR A 812 7.52 -12.02 -15.19
N VAL A 813 7.70 -13.17 -14.55
CA VAL A 813 8.94 -13.98 -14.67
C VAL A 813 9.28 -14.36 -16.12
N ASP A 814 8.29 -14.63 -16.96
CA ASP A 814 8.51 -14.99 -18.37
C ASP A 814 9.14 -13.83 -19.17
N VAL A 815 8.80 -12.58 -18.84
CA VAL A 815 9.42 -11.39 -19.46
C VAL A 815 10.83 -11.21 -18.92
N THR A 816 11.04 -11.37 -17.61
CA THR A 816 12.37 -11.29 -16.99
C THR A 816 13.36 -12.28 -17.60
N ILE A 817 12.91 -13.50 -17.89
CA ILE A 817 13.74 -14.55 -18.50
C ILE A 817 14.01 -14.25 -19.98
N ASP A 818 13.02 -13.72 -20.72
CA ASP A 818 13.25 -13.23 -22.09
C ASP A 818 14.33 -12.12 -22.07
N ILE A 819 14.29 -11.18 -21.10
CA ILE A 819 15.32 -10.14 -20.94
C ILE A 819 16.69 -10.74 -20.61
N ARG A 820 16.73 -11.72 -19.70
CA ARG A 820 17.96 -12.44 -19.35
C ARG A 820 18.60 -13.10 -20.56
N SER A 821 17.79 -13.69 -21.45
CA SER A 821 18.26 -14.38 -22.65
C SER A 821 18.98 -13.47 -23.65
N ILE A 822 18.74 -12.16 -23.57
CA ILE A 822 19.40 -11.13 -24.40
C ILE A 822 20.80 -10.78 -23.86
N GLY A 823 21.15 -11.21 -22.64
CA GLY A 823 22.47 -11.01 -22.04
C GLY A 823 22.51 -9.99 -20.91
N VAL A 824 21.37 -9.47 -20.46
CA VAL A 824 21.32 -8.61 -19.26
C VAL A 824 21.74 -9.43 -18.04
N PRO A 825 22.68 -8.95 -17.20
CA PRO A 825 23.09 -9.65 -16.00
C PRO A 825 21.99 -9.57 -14.93
N TRP A 826 21.93 -10.59 -14.07
CA TRP A 826 21.09 -10.56 -12.88
C TRP A 826 21.59 -9.49 -11.92
N THR A 827 20.66 -8.76 -11.31
CA THR A 827 20.89 -8.19 -9.99
C THR A 827 20.44 -9.19 -8.94
N LEU A 828 21.01 -9.16 -7.75
CA LEU A 828 20.59 -10.03 -6.65
C LEU A 828 19.06 -10.00 -6.44
N HIS A 829 18.48 -8.80 -6.41
CA HIS A 829 17.04 -8.60 -6.20
C HIS A 829 16.19 -9.19 -7.35
N THR A 830 16.54 -8.94 -8.62
CA THR A 830 15.78 -9.48 -9.76
C THR A 830 15.82 -11.01 -9.83
N TRP A 831 16.96 -11.60 -9.49
CA TRP A 831 17.10 -13.05 -9.38
C TRP A 831 16.25 -13.62 -8.25
N LEU A 832 16.29 -12.98 -7.08
CA LEU A 832 15.52 -13.38 -5.90
C LEU A 832 14.01 -13.38 -6.17
N GLU A 833 13.50 -12.31 -6.77
CA GLU A 833 12.07 -12.22 -7.07
C GLU A 833 11.66 -13.22 -8.15
N SER A 834 12.51 -13.43 -9.17
CA SER A 834 12.27 -14.45 -10.19
C SER A 834 12.23 -15.86 -9.59
N LEU A 835 13.12 -16.17 -8.64
CA LEU A 835 13.15 -17.45 -7.94
C LEU A 835 11.90 -17.64 -7.07
N ARG A 836 11.49 -16.58 -6.34
CA ARG A 836 10.29 -16.57 -5.50
C ARG A 836 9.05 -16.89 -6.32
N ILE A 837 8.85 -16.19 -7.43
CA ILE A 837 7.70 -16.36 -8.31
C ILE A 837 7.73 -17.74 -8.99
N ALA A 838 8.90 -18.21 -9.42
CA ALA A 838 9.07 -19.56 -9.97
C ALA A 838 8.67 -20.66 -8.97
N PHE A 839 9.02 -20.46 -7.69
CA PHE A 839 8.65 -21.37 -6.60
C PHE A 839 7.15 -21.36 -6.30
N GLN A 840 6.56 -20.18 -6.19
CA GLN A 840 5.11 -19.99 -5.98
C GLN A 840 4.28 -20.61 -7.13
N GLN A 841 4.72 -20.44 -8.37
CA GLN A 841 4.07 -21.05 -9.54
C GLN A 841 4.41 -22.55 -9.74
N HIS A 842 5.21 -23.14 -8.85
CA HIS A 842 5.67 -24.53 -8.92
C HIS A 842 6.36 -24.92 -10.25
N ARG A 843 7.02 -23.97 -10.92
CA ARG A 843 7.71 -24.17 -12.21
C ARG A 843 9.12 -24.74 -12.01
N ARG A 844 9.20 -26.05 -11.73
CA ARG A 844 10.46 -26.76 -11.42
C ARG A 844 11.62 -26.53 -12.41
N PRO A 845 11.42 -26.58 -13.75
CA PRO A 845 12.53 -26.37 -14.70
C PRO A 845 13.12 -24.97 -14.59
N LEU A 846 12.27 -23.98 -14.29
CA LEU A 846 12.68 -22.59 -14.13
C LEU A 846 13.53 -22.41 -12.87
N ILE A 847 13.10 -23.04 -11.76
CA ILE A 847 13.86 -23.06 -10.50
C ILE A 847 15.25 -23.65 -10.75
N GLN A 848 15.35 -24.79 -11.44
CA GLN A 848 16.64 -25.41 -11.77
C GLN A 848 17.56 -24.52 -12.62
N CYS A 849 16.98 -23.77 -13.56
CA CYS A 849 17.72 -22.81 -14.38
C CYS A 849 18.24 -21.65 -13.54
N LEU A 850 17.37 -21.04 -12.73
CA LEU A 850 17.71 -19.89 -11.88
C LEU A 850 18.78 -20.25 -10.85
N LEU A 851 18.67 -21.41 -10.19
CA LEU A 851 19.68 -21.87 -9.23
C LEU A 851 21.06 -22.08 -9.89
N LYS A 852 21.09 -22.59 -11.12
CA LYS A 852 22.35 -22.74 -11.87
C LYS A 852 23.00 -21.41 -12.22
N GLU A 853 22.20 -20.35 -12.39
CA GLU A 853 22.67 -19.01 -12.72
C GLU A 853 23.10 -18.18 -11.51
N PHE A 854 22.89 -18.64 -10.27
CA PHE A 854 23.30 -17.88 -9.06
C PHE A 854 24.78 -17.45 -9.10
N LYS A 855 25.66 -18.31 -9.64
CA LYS A 855 27.10 -18.03 -9.82
C LYS A 855 27.43 -16.81 -10.70
N THR A 856 26.48 -16.26 -11.45
CA THR A 856 26.69 -15.06 -12.26
C THR A 856 26.58 -13.78 -11.44
N ILE A 857 25.98 -13.84 -10.24
CA ILE A 857 25.88 -12.72 -9.31
C ILE A 857 27.22 -12.62 -8.58
N GLN A 858 27.85 -11.44 -8.63
CA GLN A 858 29.13 -11.24 -7.96
C GLN A 858 28.93 -11.07 -6.44
N GLU A 859 29.93 -11.49 -5.65
CA GLU A 859 29.89 -11.38 -4.19
C GLU A 859 29.76 -9.92 -3.69
N GLU A 860 30.20 -8.95 -4.51
CA GLU A 860 30.08 -7.52 -4.21
C GLU A 860 28.64 -7.02 -4.26
N GLU A 861 27.75 -7.73 -4.95
CA GLU A 861 26.31 -7.41 -5.03
C GLU A 861 25.51 -8.04 -3.89
N TYR A 862 26.16 -8.76 -2.96
CA TYR A 862 25.47 -9.34 -1.82
C TYR A 862 24.98 -8.23 -0.89
N THR A 863 23.66 -8.08 -0.82
CA THR A 863 22.98 -7.15 0.08
C THR A 863 22.39 -7.89 1.28
N GLU A 864 21.91 -7.12 2.27
CA GLU A 864 21.18 -7.67 3.42
C GLU A 864 19.90 -8.44 3.01
N GLU A 865 19.39 -8.20 1.80
CA GLU A 865 18.22 -8.91 1.23
C GLU A 865 18.50 -10.40 1.01
N LEU A 866 19.74 -10.77 0.66
CA LEU A 866 20.14 -12.18 0.55
C LEU A 866 19.96 -12.90 1.89
N VAL A 867 20.31 -12.25 3.00
CA VAL A 867 20.24 -12.86 4.34
C VAL A 867 18.80 -12.88 4.85
N THR A 868 18.09 -11.76 4.70
CA THR A 868 16.75 -11.56 5.29
C THR A 868 15.63 -12.24 4.49
N GLN A 869 15.76 -12.34 3.16
CA GLN A 869 14.73 -12.92 2.29
C GLN A 869 15.25 -14.10 1.45
N GLY A 870 16.48 -14.01 0.94
CA GLY A 870 17.04 -15.02 0.03
C GLY A 870 17.32 -16.37 0.67
N LEU A 871 18.03 -16.39 1.80
CA LEU A 871 18.28 -17.60 2.56
C LEU A 871 16.98 -18.29 2.99
N PRO A 872 16.01 -17.60 3.66
CA PRO A 872 14.74 -18.23 4.00
C PRO A 872 14.05 -18.88 2.80
N LEU A 873 13.99 -18.19 1.65
CA LEU A 873 13.38 -18.73 0.42
C LEU A 873 14.12 -19.98 -0.07
N MET A 874 15.45 -19.97 -0.12
CA MET A 874 16.23 -21.12 -0.59
C MET A 874 16.10 -22.32 0.33
N PHE A 875 16.07 -22.12 1.66
CA PHE A 875 15.83 -23.19 2.63
C PHE A 875 14.38 -23.71 2.55
N GLU A 876 13.41 -22.84 2.26
CA GLU A 876 12.03 -23.26 2.00
C GLU A 876 11.93 -24.11 0.73
N ILE A 877 12.62 -23.73 -0.34
CA ILE A 877 12.72 -24.53 -1.58
C ILE A 877 13.37 -25.88 -1.26
N LEU A 878 14.46 -25.91 -0.50
CA LEU A 878 15.11 -27.17 -0.10
C LEU A 878 14.12 -28.08 0.64
N LYS A 879 13.41 -27.53 1.63
CA LYS A 879 12.42 -28.25 2.44
C LYS A 879 11.24 -28.77 1.61
N ALA A 880 10.77 -28.00 0.64
CA ALA A 880 9.63 -28.36 -0.19
C ALA A 880 10.01 -29.29 -1.35
N SER A 881 11.25 -29.21 -1.84
CA SER A 881 11.69 -29.97 -3.00
C SER A 881 12.06 -31.40 -2.63
N LYS A 882 11.42 -32.37 -3.27
CA LYS A 882 11.83 -33.79 -3.26
C LYS A 882 12.75 -34.14 -4.44
N ASN A 883 13.33 -33.13 -5.09
CA ASN A 883 14.08 -33.29 -6.32
C ASN A 883 15.57 -33.19 -6.01
N GLU A 884 16.29 -34.30 -6.15
CA GLU A 884 17.72 -34.36 -5.84
C GLU A 884 18.55 -33.32 -6.60
N VAL A 885 18.20 -32.99 -7.84
CA VAL A 885 18.92 -31.99 -8.64
C VAL A 885 18.78 -30.59 -8.05
N ILE A 886 17.58 -30.24 -7.58
CA ILE A 886 17.33 -28.93 -6.94
C ILE A 886 18.08 -28.87 -5.61
N SER A 887 18.00 -29.95 -4.81
CA SER A 887 18.72 -30.04 -3.54
C SER A 887 20.23 -29.93 -3.74
N GLN A 888 20.81 -30.63 -4.72
CA GLN A 888 22.23 -30.54 -5.06
C GLN A 888 22.63 -29.13 -5.47
N GLN A 889 21.87 -28.46 -6.33
CA GLN A 889 22.14 -27.08 -6.72
C GLN A 889 22.08 -26.11 -5.55
N LEU A 890 21.11 -26.26 -4.64
CA LEU A 890 21.04 -25.47 -3.41
C LEU A 890 22.25 -25.72 -2.51
N CYS A 891 22.69 -26.97 -2.35
CA CYS A 891 23.89 -27.29 -1.60
C CYS A 891 25.14 -26.63 -2.18
N VAL A 892 25.28 -26.59 -3.52
CA VAL A 892 26.37 -25.86 -4.19
C VAL A 892 26.33 -24.38 -3.82
N ILE A 893 25.15 -23.77 -3.86
CA ILE A 893 24.96 -22.35 -3.50
C ILE A 893 25.31 -22.12 -2.03
N PHE A 894 24.81 -22.93 -1.10
CA PHE A 894 25.08 -22.77 0.32
C PHE A 894 26.56 -22.92 0.66
N THR A 895 27.23 -23.90 0.05
CA THR A 895 28.69 -24.07 0.20
C THR A 895 29.45 -22.89 -0.39
N HIS A 896 29.02 -22.36 -1.53
CA HIS A 896 29.62 -21.16 -2.12
C HIS A 896 29.45 -19.93 -1.22
N CYS A 897 28.23 -19.66 -0.72
CA CYS A 897 27.94 -18.54 0.18
C CYS A 897 28.62 -18.65 1.55
N TYR A 898 28.97 -19.86 2.01
CA TYR A 898 29.74 -20.03 3.25
C TYR A 898 31.21 -19.58 3.08
N GLY A 899 31.71 -19.62 1.84
CA GLY A 899 33.05 -19.20 1.45
C GLY A 899 34.14 -20.25 1.71
N PRO A 900 35.34 -20.05 1.12
CA PRO A 900 36.46 -20.98 1.24
C PRO A 900 37.14 -20.95 2.63
N TYR A 901 36.86 -19.91 3.42
CA TYR A 901 37.48 -19.65 4.71
C TYR A 901 37.32 -20.80 5.71
N PRO A 902 38.29 -20.99 6.62
CA PRO A 902 38.18 -22.01 7.67
C PRO A 902 37.00 -21.71 8.61
N ILE A 903 36.37 -22.77 9.12
CA ILE A 903 35.31 -22.67 10.13
C ILE A 903 35.90 -22.01 11.38
N PRO A 904 35.22 -21.02 12.00
CA PRO A 904 35.70 -20.39 13.23
C PRO A 904 36.09 -21.44 14.27
N LYS A 905 37.33 -21.37 14.75
CA LYS A 905 37.86 -22.34 15.72
C LYS A 905 37.26 -22.06 17.10
N LEU A 906 36.91 -23.12 17.82
CA LEU A 906 36.50 -23.05 19.21
C LEU A 906 37.68 -22.54 20.07
N THR A 907 37.46 -21.44 20.79
CA THR A 907 38.45 -20.86 21.72
C THR A 907 38.46 -21.63 23.04
N GLU A 908 39.67 -21.97 23.50
CA GLU A 908 39.86 -22.70 24.74
C GLU A 908 39.67 -21.77 25.97
N ILE A 909 38.89 -22.23 26.96
CA ILE A 909 38.64 -21.48 28.18
C ILE A 909 39.80 -21.71 29.15
N LYS A 910 40.76 -20.78 29.20
CA LYS A 910 41.86 -20.81 30.17
C LYS A 910 41.40 -20.30 31.53
N ARG A 911 40.73 -21.13 32.33
CA ARG A 911 40.52 -20.85 33.77
C ARG A 911 41.70 -21.39 34.59
N LYS A 912 42.39 -20.53 35.34
CA LYS A 912 43.33 -20.96 36.39
C LYS A 912 42.51 -21.59 37.53
N GLN A 913 42.53 -22.91 37.66
CA GLN A 913 41.96 -23.59 38.82
C GLN A 913 42.69 -23.17 40.09
N THR A 914 41.93 -22.75 41.11
CA THR A 914 42.44 -22.15 42.36
C THR A 914 42.82 -23.17 43.43
N SER A 915 42.50 -24.45 43.25
CA SER A 915 42.82 -25.51 44.20
C SER A 915 43.36 -26.74 43.46
N ARG A 916 44.68 -26.93 43.49
CA ARG A 916 45.37 -28.13 42.97
C ARG A 916 45.78 -29.00 44.15
N LEU A 917 45.31 -30.24 44.19
CA LEU A 917 45.87 -31.31 45.01
C LEU A 917 46.80 -32.14 44.12
N ASP A 918 47.88 -32.66 44.69
CA ASP A 918 48.84 -33.47 43.93
C ASP A 918 48.13 -34.70 43.30
N PRO A 919 48.35 -34.99 42.01
CA PRO A 919 47.81 -36.18 41.35
C PRO A 919 48.06 -37.50 42.08
N HIS A 920 49.08 -37.58 42.94
CA HIS A 920 49.33 -38.75 43.78
C HIS A 920 48.16 -39.09 44.72
N PHE A 921 47.31 -38.12 45.08
CA PHE A 921 46.14 -38.34 45.93
C PHE A 921 44.89 -38.80 45.18
N LEU A 922 44.96 -38.97 43.85
CA LEU A 922 43.85 -39.45 43.05
C LEU A 922 43.46 -40.88 43.44
N ASN A 923 42.20 -41.08 43.83
CA ASN A 923 41.65 -42.38 44.23
C ASN A 923 42.41 -43.06 45.39
N ASN A 924 42.99 -42.26 46.30
CA ASN A 924 43.65 -42.78 47.50
C ASN A 924 42.67 -42.88 48.67
N LYS A 925 42.51 -44.10 49.21
CA LYS A 925 41.59 -44.42 50.31
C LYS A 925 41.99 -43.76 51.65
N GLU A 926 43.28 -43.58 51.91
CA GLU A 926 43.75 -43.16 53.24
C GLU A 926 43.50 -41.67 53.52
N MET A 927 43.46 -40.83 52.47
CA MET A 927 43.40 -39.37 52.60
C MET A 927 42.08 -38.76 52.10
N SER A 928 41.15 -39.57 51.59
CA SER A 928 39.87 -39.09 51.06
C SER A 928 38.82 -38.83 52.15
N ASP A 929 38.06 -37.74 52.02
CA ASP A 929 36.95 -37.36 52.91
C ASP A 929 35.55 -37.57 52.27
N VAL A 930 35.51 -38.10 51.04
CA VAL A 930 34.31 -38.57 50.34
C VAL A 930 34.60 -39.82 49.52
N THR A 931 33.62 -40.73 49.47
CA THR A 931 33.65 -41.91 48.60
C THR A 931 32.47 -41.85 47.63
N PHE A 932 32.73 -42.03 46.34
CA PHE A 932 31.69 -42.21 45.33
C PHE A 932 31.55 -43.68 45.00
N LEU A 933 30.34 -44.17 44.77
CA LEU A 933 30.09 -45.51 44.25
C LEU A 933 29.67 -45.39 42.79
N VAL A 934 30.57 -45.76 41.86
CA VAL A 934 30.35 -45.65 40.42
C VAL A 934 30.34 -47.05 39.83
N GLU A 935 29.21 -47.47 39.25
CA GLU A 935 29.00 -48.84 38.77
C GLU A 935 29.33 -49.91 39.83
N GLY A 936 29.00 -49.64 41.10
CA GLY A 936 29.27 -50.54 42.23
C GLY A 936 30.74 -50.57 42.70
N ARG A 937 31.63 -49.77 42.10
CA ARG A 937 33.04 -49.65 42.52
C ARG A 937 33.26 -48.36 43.32
N PRO A 938 33.94 -48.43 44.48
CA PRO A 938 34.26 -47.24 45.26
C PRO A 938 35.35 -46.39 44.59
N PHE A 939 35.17 -45.08 44.59
CA PHE A 939 36.13 -44.08 44.12
C PHE A 939 36.35 -43.02 45.21
N TYR A 940 37.60 -42.86 45.65
CA TYR A 940 37.97 -42.00 46.77
C TYR A 940 38.38 -40.60 46.30
N ALA A 941 37.81 -39.54 46.88
CA ALA A 941 38.06 -38.16 46.46
C ALA A 941 38.07 -37.15 47.64
N HIS A 942 38.35 -35.88 47.33
CA HIS A 942 38.46 -34.80 48.32
C HIS A 942 37.35 -33.75 48.11
N LYS A 943 36.50 -33.52 49.12
CA LYS A 943 35.36 -32.60 49.11
C LYS A 943 35.81 -31.20 48.74
N VAL A 944 36.92 -30.72 49.32
CA VAL A 944 37.40 -29.35 49.10
C VAL A 944 37.67 -29.04 47.63
N LEU A 945 38.29 -29.99 46.91
CA LEU A 945 38.60 -29.88 45.47
C LEU A 945 37.33 -29.86 44.63
N LEU A 946 36.37 -30.72 44.97
CA LEU A 946 35.11 -30.85 44.23
C LEU A 946 34.19 -29.64 44.44
N PHE A 947 34.17 -29.09 45.66
CA PHE A 947 33.36 -27.93 46.04
C PHE A 947 33.77 -26.66 45.29
N THR A 948 35.07 -26.46 45.09
CA THR A 948 35.61 -25.29 44.39
C THR A 948 35.57 -25.45 42.87
N ALA A 949 35.69 -26.66 42.36
CA ALA A 949 35.77 -26.88 40.92
C ALA A 949 34.42 -26.90 40.19
N SER A 950 33.34 -27.34 40.84
CA SER A 950 32.04 -27.53 40.19
C SER A 950 30.86 -27.14 41.08
N PRO A 951 29.92 -26.32 40.58
CA PRO A 951 28.68 -26.03 41.29
C PRO A 951 27.81 -27.28 41.48
N ARG A 952 27.85 -28.24 40.54
CA ARG A 952 27.09 -29.49 40.63
C ARG A 952 27.64 -30.40 41.73
N PHE A 953 28.95 -30.57 41.80
CA PHE A 953 29.55 -31.33 42.90
C PHE A 953 29.31 -30.66 44.25
N LYS A 954 29.40 -29.33 44.32
CA LYS A 954 29.02 -28.57 45.51
C LYS A 954 27.58 -28.87 45.93
N ALA A 955 26.62 -28.82 45.00
CA ALA A 955 25.22 -29.14 45.29
C ALA A 955 25.02 -30.61 45.75
N LEU A 956 25.64 -31.57 45.07
CA LEU A 956 25.61 -33.00 45.42
C LEU A 956 26.14 -33.27 46.83
N LEU A 957 27.18 -32.54 47.24
CA LEU A 957 27.82 -32.69 48.55
C LEU A 957 27.09 -31.92 49.65
N SER A 958 26.40 -30.81 49.32
CA SER A 958 25.63 -30.01 50.28
C SER A 958 24.26 -30.61 50.63
N SER A 959 23.69 -31.49 49.82
CA SER A 959 22.31 -31.94 49.96
C SER A 959 22.06 -33.04 51.00
N LYS A 960 23.05 -33.43 51.83
CA LYS A 960 22.87 -34.48 52.85
C LYS A 960 23.37 -34.04 54.23
N PRO A 961 22.60 -34.32 55.32
CA PRO A 961 22.99 -33.96 56.67
C PRO A 961 24.16 -34.81 57.15
N THR A 962 25.02 -34.15 57.91
CA THR A 962 26.22 -34.63 58.58
C THR A 962 25.94 -35.84 59.48
N ASN A 963 26.18 -37.06 58.99
CA ASN A 963 26.59 -38.20 59.80
C ASN A 963 27.20 -39.31 58.92
N ASP A 964 28.41 -39.73 59.29
CA ASP A 964 29.21 -40.89 58.93
C ASP A 964 29.21 -41.42 57.48
N ASN A 965 30.39 -41.35 56.86
CA ASN A 965 30.77 -41.91 55.55
C ASN A 965 29.80 -41.55 54.42
N THR A 966 29.96 -40.35 53.86
CA THR A 966 29.25 -39.88 52.67
C THR A 966 29.66 -40.71 51.45
N CYS A 967 29.03 -41.89 51.30
CA CYS A 967 29.02 -42.68 50.08
C CYS A 967 27.98 -42.09 49.13
N ILE A 968 28.40 -41.63 47.95
CA ILE A 968 27.53 -40.99 46.96
C ILE A 968 27.50 -41.86 45.71
N GLU A 969 26.34 -42.45 45.41
CA GLU A 969 26.16 -43.26 44.21
C GLU A 969 26.05 -42.38 42.96
N ILE A 970 26.78 -42.75 41.91
CA ILE A 970 26.69 -42.15 40.57
C ILE A 970 26.32 -43.26 39.61
N GLY A 971 25.03 -43.32 39.26
CA GLY A 971 24.48 -44.35 38.36
C GLY A 971 24.55 -43.99 36.86
N TYR A 972 24.86 -42.74 36.52
CA TYR A 972 24.68 -42.21 35.15
C TYR A 972 26.00 -42.03 34.37
N VAL A 973 27.14 -42.37 34.97
CA VAL A 973 28.47 -42.20 34.35
C VAL A 973 29.26 -43.48 34.56
N LYS A 974 29.86 -44.01 33.49
CA LYS A 974 30.71 -45.20 33.57
C LYS A 974 31.96 -44.92 34.41
N TYR A 975 32.46 -45.94 35.11
CA TYR A 975 33.63 -45.80 35.98
C TYR A 975 34.87 -45.20 35.26
N PRO A 976 35.24 -45.61 34.03
CA PRO A 976 36.40 -45.03 33.34
C PRO A 976 36.24 -43.54 33.01
N ILE A 977 35.02 -43.12 32.67
CA ILE A 977 34.72 -41.71 32.34
C ILE A 977 34.75 -40.86 33.61
N PHE A 978 34.22 -41.39 34.72
CA PHE A 978 34.30 -40.70 36.00
C PHE A 978 35.74 -40.55 36.47
N GLN A 979 36.58 -41.57 36.24
CA GLN A 979 38.02 -41.49 36.52
C GLN A 979 38.69 -40.38 35.69
N LEU A 980 38.36 -40.21 34.40
CA LEU A 980 38.86 -39.11 33.57
C LEU A 980 38.43 -37.73 34.11
N VAL A 981 37.17 -37.59 34.54
CA VAL A 981 36.68 -36.35 35.18
C VAL A 981 37.49 -36.05 36.44
N MET A 982 37.78 -37.05 37.25
CA MET A 982 38.60 -36.86 38.46
C MET A 982 40.05 -36.55 38.12
N GLN A 983 40.65 -37.22 37.14
CA GLN A 983 41.99 -36.90 36.65
C GLN A 983 42.09 -35.42 36.23
N TYR A 984 41.11 -34.92 35.47
CA TYR A 984 41.06 -33.51 35.07
C TYR A 984 41.12 -32.57 36.29
N LEU A 985 40.36 -32.87 37.34
CA LEU A 985 40.28 -32.04 38.54
C LEU A 985 41.58 -32.03 39.36
N TYR A 986 42.28 -33.17 39.44
CA TYR A 986 43.56 -33.26 40.18
C TYR A 986 44.74 -32.70 39.38
N TYR A 987 44.80 -32.96 38.06
CA TYR A 987 45.85 -32.41 37.21
C TYR A 987 45.73 -30.88 37.01
N GLY A 988 44.54 -30.33 37.27
CA GLY A 988 44.33 -28.89 37.25
C GLY A 988 44.31 -28.31 35.83
N GLY A 989 43.95 -29.13 34.84
CA GLY A 989 43.94 -28.80 33.42
C GLY A 989 43.78 -30.03 32.52
N PRO A 990 43.42 -29.84 31.24
CA PRO A 990 43.17 -30.95 30.32
C PRO A 990 44.43 -31.48 29.60
N GLU A 991 45.56 -30.77 29.65
CA GLU A 991 46.76 -31.07 28.85
C GLU A 991 47.38 -32.46 29.12
N SER A 992 47.12 -33.06 30.28
CA SER A 992 47.65 -34.37 30.68
C SER A 992 46.65 -35.52 30.56
N LEU A 993 45.45 -35.29 29.99
CA LEU A 993 44.44 -36.32 29.82
C LEU A 993 44.65 -37.10 28.51
N LEU A 994 44.77 -38.42 28.62
CA LEU A 994 44.76 -39.35 27.48
C LEU A 994 43.32 -39.78 27.19
N ILE A 995 42.64 -39.05 26.33
CA ILE A 995 41.24 -39.32 25.96
C ILE A 995 41.22 -40.16 24.67
N LYS A 996 40.59 -41.35 24.71
CA LYS A 996 40.38 -42.16 23.50
C LYS A 996 39.18 -41.67 22.71
N ASN A 997 39.20 -41.84 21.39
CA ASN A 997 38.13 -41.35 20.50
C ASN A 997 36.72 -41.87 20.86
N ASN A 998 36.62 -43.12 21.33
CA ASN A 998 35.35 -43.73 21.74
C ASN A 998 34.84 -43.26 23.11
N GLU A 999 35.69 -42.60 23.92
CA GLU A 999 35.36 -42.11 25.26
C GLU A 999 34.94 -40.61 25.24
N ILE A 1000 35.26 -39.87 24.17
CA ILE A 1000 35.06 -38.40 24.08
C ILE A 1000 33.60 -38.00 24.29
N MET A 1001 32.66 -38.69 23.63
CA MET A 1001 31.24 -38.31 23.66
C MET A 1001 30.62 -38.52 25.03
N GLU A 1002 30.99 -39.61 25.71
CA GLU A 1002 30.58 -39.88 27.09
C GLU A 1002 31.24 -38.90 28.07
N LEU A 1003 32.51 -38.54 27.85
CA LEU A 1003 33.21 -37.55 28.65
C LEU A 1003 32.59 -36.15 28.48
N LEU A 1004 32.17 -35.77 27.27
CA LEU A 1004 31.45 -34.52 27.02
C LEU A 1004 30.12 -34.49 27.80
N SER A 1005 29.36 -35.58 27.78
CA SER A 1005 28.14 -35.72 28.59
C SER A 1005 28.42 -35.58 30.08
N ALA A 1006 29.47 -36.23 30.58
CA ALA A 1006 29.87 -36.15 31.97
C ALA A 1006 30.33 -34.72 32.35
N ALA A 1007 31.14 -34.07 31.52
CA ALA A 1007 31.62 -32.71 31.74
C ALA A 1007 30.45 -31.72 31.83
N LYS A 1008 29.45 -31.85 30.94
CA LYS A 1008 28.21 -31.07 30.98
C LYS A 1008 27.40 -31.37 32.25
N PHE A 1009 27.20 -32.64 32.57
CA PHE A 1009 26.44 -33.08 33.74
C PHE A 1009 27.04 -32.53 35.04
N PHE A 1010 28.36 -32.58 35.19
CA PHE A 1010 29.11 -32.04 36.32
C PHE A 1010 29.40 -30.53 36.20
N GLN A 1011 28.88 -29.83 35.19
CA GLN A 1011 29.04 -28.38 35.01
C GLN A 1011 30.51 -27.90 34.99
N LEU A 1012 31.37 -28.66 34.31
CA LEU A 1012 32.79 -28.36 34.16
C LEU A 1012 33.05 -27.67 32.81
N GLU A 1013 32.81 -26.35 32.74
CA GLU A 1013 32.84 -25.58 31.48
C GLU A 1013 34.15 -25.71 30.68
N ALA A 1014 35.31 -25.68 31.34
CA ALA A 1014 36.60 -25.76 30.65
C ALA A 1014 36.90 -27.17 30.12
N LEU A 1015 36.54 -28.22 30.86
CA LEU A 1015 36.63 -29.60 30.37
C LEU A 1015 35.64 -29.84 29.23
N GLN A 1016 34.41 -29.30 29.35
CA GLN A 1016 33.40 -29.34 28.30
C GLN A 1016 33.95 -28.71 27.01
N ARG A 1017 34.47 -27.47 27.07
CA ARG A 1017 35.09 -26.80 25.91
C ARG A 1017 36.27 -27.57 25.33
N HIS A 1018 37.09 -28.20 26.18
CA HIS A 1018 38.20 -29.01 25.70
C HIS A 1018 37.70 -30.26 24.92
N CYS A 1019 36.67 -30.94 25.44
CA CYS A 1019 36.02 -32.05 24.74
C CYS A 1019 35.41 -31.57 23.41
N GLU A 1020 34.75 -30.41 23.38
CA GLU A 1020 34.23 -29.80 22.15
C GLU A 1020 35.33 -29.57 21.11
N ILE A 1021 36.50 -29.07 21.53
CA ILE A 1021 37.66 -28.86 20.64
C ILE A 1021 38.16 -30.18 20.05
N ILE A 1022 38.19 -31.26 20.84
CA ILE A 1022 38.60 -32.58 20.35
C ILE A 1022 37.55 -33.11 19.36
N CYS A 1023 36.25 -33.03 19.68
CA CYS A 1023 35.16 -33.40 18.77
C CYS A 1023 35.29 -32.67 17.42
N ALA A 1024 35.50 -31.34 17.48
CA ALA A 1024 35.67 -30.49 16.30
C ALA A 1024 36.89 -30.89 15.43
N LYS A 1025 37.98 -31.41 16.03
CA LYS A 1025 39.14 -31.92 15.28
C LYS A 1025 38.89 -33.31 14.68
N SER A 1026 38.04 -34.12 15.30
CA SER A 1026 37.74 -35.49 14.87
C SER A 1026 36.59 -35.61 13.88
N ILE A 1027 35.90 -34.51 13.56
CA ILE A 1027 34.72 -34.52 12.70
C ILE A 1027 35.08 -34.91 11.26
N ASN A 1028 34.30 -35.82 10.68
CA ASN A 1028 34.40 -36.31 9.31
C ASN A 1028 33.01 -36.56 8.71
N THR A 1029 32.94 -37.01 7.46
CA THR A 1029 31.67 -37.26 6.75
C THR A 1029 30.80 -38.35 7.37
N ASP A 1030 31.40 -39.25 8.16
CA ASP A 1030 30.73 -40.43 8.68
C ASP A 1030 30.18 -40.20 10.09
N ASN A 1031 30.88 -39.42 10.92
CA ASN A 1031 30.52 -39.18 12.33
C ASN A 1031 29.84 -37.83 12.60
N CYS A 1032 29.77 -36.93 11.61
CA CYS A 1032 29.30 -35.56 11.82
C CYS A 1032 27.84 -35.48 12.32
N VAL A 1033 26.96 -36.37 11.86
CA VAL A 1033 25.55 -36.43 12.27
C VAL A 1033 25.42 -36.88 13.74
N ASP A 1034 26.21 -37.87 14.15
CA ASP A 1034 26.22 -38.38 15.53
C ASP A 1034 26.77 -37.33 16.50
N ILE A 1035 27.85 -36.62 16.12
CA ILE A 1035 28.43 -35.55 16.93
C ILE A 1035 27.41 -34.42 17.11
N TYR A 1036 26.74 -34.02 16.03
CA TYR A 1036 25.74 -32.95 16.07
C TYR A 1036 24.51 -33.32 16.92
N SER A 1037 23.94 -34.51 16.71
CA SER A 1037 22.76 -34.96 17.47
C SER A 1037 23.03 -35.02 18.97
N HIS A 1038 24.23 -35.49 19.37
CA HIS A 1038 24.64 -35.50 20.77
C HIS A 1038 24.90 -34.10 21.33
N ALA A 1039 25.51 -33.21 20.54
CA ALA A 1039 25.73 -31.81 20.94
C ALA A 1039 24.41 -31.07 21.18
N LYS A 1040 23.41 -31.30 20.32
CA LYS A 1040 22.05 -30.77 20.48
C LYS A 1040 21.34 -31.36 21.70
N PHE A 1041 21.43 -32.68 21.91
CA PHE A 1041 20.86 -33.33 23.10
C PHE A 1041 21.41 -32.75 24.42
N LEU A 1042 22.71 -32.44 24.46
CA LEU A 1042 23.36 -31.84 25.64
C LEU A 1042 23.15 -30.32 25.77
N GLY A 1043 22.58 -29.66 24.77
CA GLY A 1043 22.44 -28.20 24.74
C GLY A 1043 23.80 -27.49 24.70
N VAL A 1044 24.74 -27.99 23.89
CA VAL A 1044 26.07 -27.41 23.70
C VAL A 1044 26.08 -26.58 22.41
N THR A 1045 25.87 -25.28 22.54
CA THR A 1045 25.63 -24.37 21.41
C THR A 1045 26.84 -24.21 20.49
N GLU A 1046 28.05 -24.14 21.05
CA GLU A 1046 29.28 -23.83 20.32
C GLU A 1046 29.74 -24.98 19.43
N LEU A 1047 29.71 -26.22 19.95
CA LEU A 1047 29.97 -27.41 19.14
C LEU A 1047 28.87 -27.62 18.09
N SER A 1048 27.61 -27.34 18.41
CA SER A 1048 26.51 -27.40 17.44
C SER A 1048 26.75 -26.43 16.29
N ALA A 1049 27.08 -25.17 16.59
CA ALA A 1049 27.41 -24.16 15.58
C ALA A 1049 28.65 -24.54 14.74
N TYR A 1050 29.66 -25.18 15.35
CA TYR A 1050 30.81 -25.70 14.61
C TYR A 1050 30.41 -26.83 13.63
N CYS A 1051 29.56 -27.76 14.08
CA CYS A 1051 29.04 -28.84 13.23
C CYS A 1051 28.17 -28.27 12.10
N GLU A 1052 27.32 -27.28 12.36
CA GLU A 1052 26.53 -26.57 11.36
C GLU A 1052 27.43 -25.89 10.30
N GLY A 1053 28.53 -25.26 10.72
CA GLY A 1053 29.55 -24.73 9.83
C GLY A 1053 30.23 -25.83 8.98
N TYR A 1054 30.49 -26.99 9.58
CA TYR A 1054 31.04 -28.15 8.86
C TYR A 1054 30.05 -28.70 7.84
N PHE A 1055 28.76 -28.75 8.18
CA PHE A 1055 27.69 -29.15 7.27
C PHE A 1055 27.61 -28.23 6.07
N LEU A 1056 27.57 -26.91 6.28
CA LEU A 1056 27.50 -25.93 5.19
C LEU A 1056 28.71 -25.98 4.26
N LYS A 1057 29.91 -26.15 4.84
CA LYS A 1057 31.16 -26.24 4.06
C LYS A 1057 31.27 -27.52 3.22
N ASN A 1058 30.70 -28.64 3.68
CA ASN A 1058 30.80 -29.94 3.00
C ASN A 1058 29.45 -30.41 2.44
N MET A 1059 28.49 -29.51 2.27
CA MET A 1059 27.09 -29.87 2.01
C MET A 1059 26.92 -30.64 0.68
N MET A 1060 27.76 -30.34 -0.32
CA MET A 1060 27.76 -31.06 -1.60
C MET A 1060 28.03 -32.56 -1.46
N VAL A 1061 28.90 -32.97 -0.53
CA VAL A 1061 29.23 -34.39 -0.30
C VAL A 1061 28.21 -35.00 0.66
N LEU A 1062 27.80 -34.26 1.69
CA LEU A 1062 26.90 -34.75 2.72
C LEU A 1062 25.48 -35.03 2.21
N ILE A 1063 25.02 -34.35 1.15
CA ILE A 1063 23.68 -34.60 0.59
C ILE A 1063 23.54 -36.03 0.03
N GLU A 1064 24.63 -36.70 -0.30
CA GLU A 1064 24.63 -38.10 -0.74
C GLU A 1064 24.59 -39.09 0.45
N ASN A 1065 24.93 -38.63 1.65
CA ASN A 1065 24.89 -39.44 2.86
C ASN A 1065 23.45 -39.57 3.39
N GLU A 1066 22.97 -40.81 3.47
CA GLU A 1066 21.61 -41.12 3.94
C GLU A 1066 21.35 -40.65 5.38
N ALA A 1067 22.34 -40.71 6.28
CA ALA A 1067 22.17 -40.23 7.66
C ALA A 1067 21.92 -38.71 7.70
N PHE A 1068 22.61 -37.95 6.85
CA PHE A 1068 22.43 -36.51 6.74
C PHE A 1068 21.12 -36.14 6.03
N LYS A 1069 20.74 -36.89 4.99
CA LYS A 1069 19.40 -36.77 4.36
C LYS A 1069 18.28 -36.99 5.37
N GLN A 1070 18.40 -38.02 6.22
CA GLN A 1070 17.44 -38.26 7.30
C GLN A 1070 17.38 -37.08 8.26
N LEU A 1071 18.53 -36.55 8.71
CA LEU A 1071 18.57 -35.37 9.58
C LEU A 1071 17.84 -34.15 8.98
N LEU A 1072 17.96 -33.93 7.67
CA LEU A 1072 17.35 -32.78 6.97
C LEU A 1072 15.84 -32.95 6.69
N TYR A 1073 15.40 -34.15 6.34
CA TYR A 1073 14.04 -34.39 5.83
C TYR A 1073 13.11 -35.13 6.81
N ASP A 1074 13.62 -35.65 7.94
CA ASP A 1074 12.80 -36.43 8.85
C ASP A 1074 11.69 -35.58 9.49
N LYS A 1075 10.45 -36.04 9.28
CA LYS A 1075 9.22 -35.39 9.74
C LYS A 1075 8.72 -35.95 11.07
N ASN A 1076 9.29 -37.06 11.55
CA ASN A 1076 8.69 -37.86 12.62
C ASN A 1076 9.07 -37.43 14.05
N GLY A 1077 9.97 -36.45 14.22
CA GLY A 1077 10.14 -35.77 15.50
C GLY A 1077 9.29 -34.53 15.54
N GLU A 1078 8.24 -34.47 16.38
CA GLU A 1078 7.35 -33.31 16.60
C GLU A 1078 8.07 -32.04 17.16
N GLY A 1079 9.36 -31.86 16.91
CA GLY A 1079 10.10 -30.64 17.24
C GLY A 1079 11.53 -30.54 16.68
N ALA A 1080 12.23 -31.66 16.44
CA ALA A 1080 13.68 -31.61 16.20
C ALA A 1080 14.12 -31.24 14.75
N GLY A 1081 13.36 -31.66 13.73
CA GLY A 1081 13.75 -31.42 12.32
C GLY A 1081 13.55 -29.98 11.84
N GLN A 1082 12.64 -29.22 12.48
CA GLN A 1082 12.45 -27.80 12.16
C GLN A 1082 13.62 -26.94 12.65
N ASP A 1083 14.27 -27.34 13.74
CA ASP A 1083 15.42 -26.62 14.29
C ASP A 1083 16.64 -26.69 13.36
N VAL A 1084 16.95 -27.84 12.75
CA VAL A 1084 18.22 -28.01 12.00
C VAL A 1084 18.31 -27.10 10.78
N LEU A 1085 17.27 -27.02 9.95
CA LEU A 1085 17.28 -26.14 8.78
C LEU A 1085 17.34 -24.66 9.20
N GLN A 1086 16.67 -24.31 10.30
CA GLN A 1086 16.68 -22.95 10.83
C GLN A 1086 18.04 -22.58 11.45
N ASP A 1087 18.71 -23.54 12.09
CA ASP A 1087 20.06 -23.41 12.62
C ASP A 1087 21.07 -23.24 11.48
N LEU A 1088 21.01 -24.08 10.45
CA LEU A 1088 21.84 -23.95 9.25
C LEU A 1088 21.63 -22.59 8.58
N GLN A 1089 20.38 -22.14 8.45
CA GLN A 1089 20.05 -20.83 7.93
C GLN A 1089 20.67 -19.71 8.79
N ARG A 1090 20.55 -19.78 10.12
CA ARG A 1090 21.12 -18.79 11.04
C ARG A 1090 22.64 -18.77 10.96
N THR A 1091 23.28 -19.93 10.95
CA THR A 1091 24.74 -20.06 10.88
C THR A 1091 25.29 -19.53 9.55
N LEU A 1092 24.60 -19.81 8.43
CA LEU A 1092 24.96 -19.24 7.13
C LEU A 1092 24.74 -17.71 7.09
N ALA A 1093 23.63 -17.22 7.67
CA ALA A 1093 23.33 -15.79 7.75
C ALA A 1093 24.43 -15.01 8.50
N ILE A 1094 24.84 -15.49 9.68
CA ILE A 1094 25.92 -14.90 10.47
C ILE A 1094 27.22 -14.90 9.67
N ARG A 1095 27.52 -16.00 8.97
CA ARG A 1095 28.72 -16.12 8.16
C ARG A 1095 28.75 -15.10 7.03
N ILE A 1096 27.67 -14.97 6.25
CA ILE A 1096 27.56 -14.00 5.17
C ILE A 1096 27.69 -12.57 5.71
N GLN A 1097 27.03 -12.26 6.83
CA GLN A 1097 27.12 -10.94 7.46
C GLN A 1097 28.56 -10.60 7.87
N SER A 1098 29.28 -11.57 8.43
CA SER A 1098 30.67 -11.36 8.86
C SER A 1098 31.65 -11.15 7.71
N ILE A 1099 31.45 -11.83 6.58
CA ILE A 1099 32.40 -11.81 5.45
C ILE A 1099 32.05 -10.71 4.44
N HIS A 1100 30.79 -10.64 4.02
CA HIS A 1100 30.40 -9.85 2.85
C HIS A 1100 29.74 -8.51 3.21
N LEU A 1101 29.02 -8.43 4.35
CA LEU A 1101 28.22 -7.25 4.71
C LEU A 1101 28.84 -6.37 5.79
N SER A 1102 29.93 -6.80 6.42
CA SER A 1102 30.60 -6.01 7.46
C SER A 1102 31.33 -4.81 6.84
N SER A 1103 30.89 -3.59 7.18
CA SER A 1103 31.47 -2.31 6.71
C SER A 1103 32.98 -2.22 6.91
N SER A 1104 33.52 -2.92 7.91
CA SER A 1104 34.94 -3.15 8.07
C SER A 1104 35.42 -4.30 7.16
N LYS A 1105 35.54 -4.04 5.84
CA LYS A 1105 36.19 -4.94 4.86
C LYS A 1105 37.64 -5.37 5.22
N GLY A 1106 38.15 -5.03 6.41
CA GLY A 1106 39.51 -5.35 6.84
C GLY A 1106 39.70 -5.88 8.26
N SER A 1107 38.66 -6.16 9.08
CA SER A 1107 38.87 -6.50 10.51
C SER A 1107 38.50 -7.92 10.93
N VAL A 1108 37.93 -8.76 10.06
CA VAL A 1108 37.53 -10.13 10.42
C VAL A 1108 38.02 -11.12 9.37
N VAL A 1109 39.35 -11.23 9.22
CA VAL A 1109 40.02 -12.38 8.61
C VAL A 1109 41.10 -12.85 9.56
#